data_AF-A0A7C8CID2-F1
#
_entry.id   AF-A0A7C8CID2-F1
#
_cell.length_a   1.000
_cell.length_b   1.000
_cell.length_c   1.000
_cell.angle_alpha   90.00
_cell.angle_beta   90.00
_cell.angle_gamma   90.00
#
_symmetry.space_group_name_H-M   'P 1'
#
loop_
_entity.id
_entity.type
_entity.pdbx_description
1 polymer ?
#
loop_
_entity_poly.entity_id
_entity_poly.type
_entity_poly.pdbx_seq_one_letter_code
_entity_poly.pdbx_strand_id
1 'polypeptide(L)'
;MSNPVIAEELDLLAKVVDLLRDLPEAKTASEAPIVRELERLRAVILSGDEAKDISALSEQYHHQAAVLTQLRSAGAATRVDRDNPYFAHLRLNEEGRDRDLCLGRTTCIERGVRIVDWRDAPISKIFYSYRQGDEYDEEIAGRERIGVVSVRRTVRIQKGELQRVQSPEGDFTPNPRSPDGWQCAEPASARMGGGEGVALRAFDLGEGASRRLGTDDENRSMRADKRLPEITSLIDPEQFELITHSRPGFLVIRGAAGSGKTTVALHRVAYLAFSDPRVDSPDTMVVVFSRALRNFVDHVLPSLGLRKVRVEGFSDWASEQRRRHFPQLPAGQREDTPALIQRIKLHPFLAAALEQYVQQHPGVDRVAQAIDDWATVLRETALLKEVAGRLAPGAFSEAEIERFVDWHVVQIDAVFNRLAGDGSAEAELDPEDDALLLRAWQLRVGPLRGAGKNPLKLRHLVVDEVQDFAPVEIRLLLDCMDDEAAITLAGDTQQHVVAQSGFTSWANFFRLVGIPGTEIETLRVAYRSSRQIVEFSTGLLGEFQEEEGPPEAPREGPPVELFRFAERGDCVGFLADALHALTESEPLASVAILTPSRAISAAYYEGLERSDIPRLRWIQDHDFSFSAGVEVAEIEQVKGLEFDYVVLVDVDAALYPDTAQARRLLHVGATRAIHQLWLTSLATPSPLVDGVWQG
;
A
#
# COMPACT_ATOMS: atom_id res chain seq x y z
N MET A 1 -36.82 -19.82 -6.83
CA MET A 1 -37.22 -18.43 -7.15
C MET A 1 -36.04 -17.59 -6.74
N SER A 2 -35.43 -16.86 -7.67
CA SER A 2 -34.24 -16.05 -7.39
C SER A 2 -34.46 -15.14 -6.18
N ASN A 3 -33.49 -15.10 -5.27
CA ASN A 3 -33.53 -14.22 -4.10
C ASN A 3 -33.83 -12.76 -4.55
N PRO A 4 -34.72 -12.03 -3.87
CA PRO A 4 -35.14 -10.67 -4.29
C PRO A 4 -33.96 -9.69 -4.40
N VAL A 5 -32.94 -9.82 -3.55
CA VAL A 5 -31.71 -9.00 -3.61
C VAL A 5 -30.98 -9.20 -4.94
N ILE A 6 -30.85 -10.45 -5.36
CA ILE A 6 -30.16 -10.83 -6.61
C ILE A 6 -30.98 -10.44 -7.83
N ALA A 7 -32.30 -10.65 -7.80
CA ALA A 7 -33.18 -10.28 -8.90
C ALA A 7 -33.12 -8.78 -9.19
N GLU A 8 -33.18 -7.97 -8.13
CA GLU A 8 -33.09 -6.51 -8.22
C GLU A 8 -31.73 -6.04 -8.77
N GLU A 9 -30.64 -6.65 -8.33
CA GLU A 9 -29.30 -6.27 -8.78
C GLU A 9 -29.02 -6.70 -10.23
N LEU A 10 -29.50 -7.88 -10.65
CA LEU A 10 -29.43 -8.31 -12.03
C LEU A 10 -30.23 -7.39 -12.96
N ASP A 11 -31.42 -6.93 -12.52
CA ASP A 11 -32.24 -5.98 -13.27
C ASP A 11 -31.56 -4.61 -13.40
N LEU A 12 -30.90 -4.14 -12.34
CA LEU A 12 -30.15 -2.90 -12.36
C LEU A 12 -28.94 -2.99 -13.31
N LEU A 13 -28.16 -4.07 -13.19
CA LEU A 13 -27.00 -4.31 -14.03
C LEU A 13 -27.39 -4.42 -15.51
N ALA A 14 -28.48 -5.12 -15.83
CA ALA A 14 -28.97 -5.23 -17.20
C ALA A 14 -29.29 -3.84 -17.79
N LYS A 15 -29.99 -2.98 -17.05
CA LYS A 15 -30.28 -1.60 -17.47
C LYS A 15 -29.00 -0.80 -17.72
N VAL A 16 -28.00 -0.94 -16.86
CA VAL A 16 -26.70 -0.25 -16.97
C VAL A 16 -25.94 -0.75 -18.21
N VAL A 17 -25.82 -2.06 -18.40
CA VAL A 17 -25.10 -2.66 -19.53
C VAL A 17 -25.76 -2.31 -20.85
N ASP A 18 -27.10 -2.36 -20.93
CA ASP A 18 -27.84 -1.98 -22.13
C ASP A 18 -27.67 -0.49 -22.45
N LEU A 19 -27.75 0.39 -21.44
CA LEU A 19 -27.44 1.82 -21.61
C LEU A 19 -26.03 2.04 -22.15
N LEU A 20 -25.02 1.40 -21.55
CA LEU A 20 -23.63 1.56 -21.95
C LEU A 20 -23.34 0.98 -23.34
N ARG A 21 -24.11 -0.02 -23.78
CA ARG A 21 -24.06 -0.57 -25.14
C ARG A 21 -24.64 0.40 -26.16
N ASP A 22 -25.76 1.06 -25.83
CA ASP A 22 -26.46 2.02 -26.68
C ASP A 22 -25.78 3.39 -26.79
N LEU A 23 -24.94 3.74 -25.81
CA LEU A 23 -24.19 5.00 -25.84
C LEU A 23 -23.07 4.94 -26.91
N PRO A 24 -23.00 5.92 -27.83
CA PRO A 24 -21.97 5.96 -28.86
C PRO A 24 -20.57 6.01 -28.23
N GLU A 25 -19.59 5.35 -28.85
CA GLU A 25 -18.25 5.13 -28.28
C GLU A 25 -17.44 6.39 -27.95
N ALA A 26 -17.87 7.54 -28.47
CA ALA A 26 -17.29 8.83 -28.15
C ALA A 26 -18.37 9.92 -28.18
N LYS A 27 -19.07 10.10 -27.07
CA LYS A 27 -19.56 11.42 -26.67
C LYS A 27 -19.22 11.63 -25.21
N THR A 28 -18.22 12.48 -24.97
CA THR A 28 -18.19 13.36 -23.81
C THR A 28 -19.61 13.86 -23.60
N ALA A 29 -20.14 13.80 -22.38
CA ALA A 29 -21.35 14.55 -22.06
C ALA A 29 -21.13 15.98 -22.58
N SER A 30 -21.92 16.38 -23.57
CA SER A 30 -21.65 17.62 -24.29
C SER A 30 -21.98 18.75 -23.33
N GLU A 31 -21.00 19.59 -23.01
CA GLU A 31 -21.26 20.83 -22.26
C GLU A 31 -22.17 21.77 -23.06
N ALA A 32 -22.15 21.68 -24.40
CA ALA A 32 -22.83 22.63 -25.28
C ALA A 32 -24.35 22.76 -25.04
N PRO A 33 -25.14 21.68 -24.87
CA PRO A 33 -26.55 21.76 -24.47
C PRO A 33 -26.76 22.49 -23.14
N ILE A 34 -25.95 22.17 -22.12
CA ILE A 34 -26.09 22.73 -20.77
C ILE A 34 -25.67 24.19 -20.73
N VAL A 35 -24.57 24.54 -21.42
CA VAL A 35 -24.10 25.91 -21.58
C VAL A 35 -25.13 26.75 -22.35
N ARG A 36 -25.72 26.23 -23.43
CA ARG A 36 -26.79 26.93 -24.16
C ARG A 36 -28.03 27.15 -23.30
N GLU A 37 -28.41 26.17 -22.48
CA GLU A 37 -29.56 26.32 -21.58
C GLU A 37 -29.26 27.30 -20.43
N LEU A 38 -28.04 27.30 -19.89
CA LEU A 38 -27.60 28.30 -18.91
C LEU A 38 -27.59 29.71 -19.50
N GLU A 39 -27.12 29.89 -20.74
CA GLU A 39 -27.18 31.16 -21.46
C GLU A 39 -28.63 31.61 -21.69
N ARG A 40 -29.53 30.68 -22.07
CA ARG A 40 -30.96 30.94 -22.24
C ARG A 40 -31.62 31.36 -20.91
N LEU A 41 -31.43 30.58 -19.85
CA LEU A 41 -31.97 30.86 -18.52
C LEU A 41 -31.45 32.18 -17.96
N ARG A 42 -30.15 32.46 -18.13
CA ARG A 42 -29.55 33.75 -17.74
C ARG A 42 -30.14 34.91 -18.53
N ALA A 43 -30.36 34.76 -19.83
CA ALA A 43 -30.98 35.80 -20.66
C ALA A 43 -32.42 36.09 -20.22
N VAL A 44 -33.20 35.06 -19.88
CA VAL A 44 -34.58 35.19 -19.39
C VAL A 44 -34.64 35.81 -17.99
N ILE A 45 -33.73 35.43 -17.09
CA ILE A 45 -33.62 36.03 -15.75
C ILE A 45 -33.26 37.52 -15.85
N LEU A 46 -32.37 37.89 -16.78
CA LEU A 46 -31.94 39.28 -16.99
C LEU A 46 -32.96 40.14 -17.75
N SER A 47 -33.83 39.55 -18.58
CA SER A 47 -34.84 40.30 -19.34
C SER A 47 -36.03 40.76 -18.48
N GLY A 48 -36.25 40.15 -17.31
CA GLY A 48 -37.14 40.68 -16.27
C GLY A 48 -38.65 40.64 -16.56
N ASP A 49 -39.09 39.94 -17.61
CA ASP A 49 -40.50 39.96 -18.07
C ASP A 49 -41.46 39.09 -17.24
N GLU A 50 -40.98 38.20 -16.37
CA GLU A 50 -41.84 37.30 -15.57
C GLU A 50 -41.43 37.26 -14.08
N ALA A 51 -41.81 38.29 -13.32
CA ALA A 51 -41.47 38.41 -11.89
C ALA A 51 -41.99 37.27 -10.99
N LYS A 52 -42.92 36.42 -11.47
CA LYS A 52 -43.49 35.30 -10.69
C LYS A 52 -42.70 33.99 -10.79
N ASP A 53 -41.87 33.82 -11.82
CA ASP A 53 -41.12 32.56 -12.06
C ASP A 53 -39.60 32.69 -11.84
N ILE A 54 -39.11 33.85 -11.39
CA ILE A 54 -37.67 34.09 -11.15
C ILE A 54 -37.06 33.06 -10.19
N SER A 55 -37.79 32.65 -9.14
CA SER A 55 -37.30 31.67 -8.17
C SER A 55 -37.16 30.28 -8.80
N ALA A 56 -38.15 29.84 -9.59
CA ALA A 56 -38.12 28.56 -10.28
C ALA A 56 -37.04 28.54 -11.39
N LEU A 57 -36.90 29.64 -12.13
CA LEU A 57 -35.87 29.80 -13.16
C LEU A 57 -34.46 29.85 -12.55
N SER A 58 -34.31 30.46 -11.37
CA SER A 58 -33.04 30.47 -10.63
C SER A 58 -32.71 29.08 -10.09
N GLU A 59 -33.67 28.33 -9.54
CA GLU A 59 -33.45 26.93 -9.15
C GLU A 59 -33.02 26.07 -10.33
N GLN A 60 -33.66 26.25 -11.49
CA GLN A 60 -33.31 25.53 -12.72
C GLN A 60 -31.91 25.93 -13.24
N TYR A 61 -31.54 27.21 -13.16
CA TYR A 61 -30.20 27.69 -13.51
C TYR A 61 -29.12 27.09 -12.60
N HIS A 62 -29.34 27.11 -11.29
CA HIS A 62 -28.42 26.53 -10.32
C HIS A 62 -28.27 25.02 -10.51
N HIS A 63 -29.35 24.31 -10.84
CA HIS A 63 -29.31 22.89 -11.17
C HIS A 63 -28.43 22.62 -12.41
N GLN A 64 -28.64 23.35 -13.51
CA GLN A 64 -27.84 23.21 -14.72
C GLN A 64 -26.36 23.59 -14.49
N ALA A 65 -26.09 24.59 -13.65
CA ALA A 65 -24.74 25.01 -13.31
C ALA A 65 -24.01 23.97 -12.45
N ALA A 66 -24.72 23.32 -11.52
CA ALA A 66 -24.19 22.23 -10.72
C ALA A 66 -23.84 21.02 -11.60
N VAL A 67 -24.73 20.64 -12.53
CA VAL A 67 -24.46 19.56 -13.50
C VAL A 67 -23.26 19.91 -14.40
N LEU A 68 -23.15 21.16 -14.87
CA LEU A 68 -21.99 21.60 -15.65
C LEU A 68 -20.69 21.55 -14.85
N THR A 69 -20.75 21.94 -13.58
CA THR A 69 -19.59 21.88 -12.67
C THR A 69 -19.18 20.43 -12.45
N GLN A 70 -20.14 19.53 -12.27
CA GLN A 70 -19.92 18.09 -12.12
C GLN A 70 -19.33 17.46 -13.39
N LEU A 71 -19.75 17.92 -14.57
CA LEU A 71 -19.16 17.52 -15.85
C LEU A 71 -17.73 18.03 -16.03
N ARG A 72 -17.44 19.24 -15.55
CA ARG A 72 -16.12 19.86 -15.64
C ARG A 72 -15.13 19.29 -14.62
N SER A 73 -15.59 18.95 -13.42
CA SER A 73 -14.79 18.31 -12.37
C SER A 73 -14.48 16.84 -12.68
N ALA A 74 -15.27 16.18 -13.52
CA ALA A 74 -15.02 14.80 -13.96
C ALA A 74 -13.80 14.61 -14.89
N GLY A 75 -13.10 15.68 -15.28
CA GLY A 75 -11.89 15.59 -16.13
C GLY A 75 -12.15 15.07 -17.54
N ALA A 76 -11.11 15.02 -18.37
CA ALA A 76 -11.21 14.63 -19.78
C ALA A 76 -11.64 13.16 -19.95
N ALA A 77 -12.93 12.94 -20.22
CA ALA A 77 -13.48 11.76 -20.87
C ALA A 77 -12.89 10.40 -20.41
N THR A 78 -12.97 10.10 -19.12
CA THR A 78 -12.85 8.71 -18.68
C THR A 78 -14.16 7.99 -19.05
N ARG A 79 -14.07 6.84 -19.71
CA ARG A 79 -15.22 6.03 -20.16
C ARG A 79 -15.67 5.18 -18.98
N VAL A 80 -16.97 5.07 -18.72
CA VAL A 80 -17.47 4.04 -17.80
C VAL A 80 -17.07 2.67 -18.35
N ASP A 81 -16.35 1.89 -17.56
CA ASP A 81 -15.94 0.55 -17.95
C ASP A 81 -17.18 -0.33 -18.13
N ARG A 82 -17.35 -0.89 -19.33
CA ARG A 82 -18.50 -1.76 -19.65
C ARG A 82 -18.40 -3.10 -18.96
N ASP A 83 -17.17 -3.57 -18.71
CA ASP A 83 -16.92 -4.85 -18.06
C ASP A 83 -17.11 -4.73 -16.55
N ASN A 84 -16.95 -3.52 -16.00
CA ASN A 84 -17.16 -3.23 -14.59
C ASN A 84 -17.65 -1.78 -14.34
N PRO A 85 -18.96 -1.54 -14.48
CA PRO A 85 -19.51 -0.18 -14.51
C PRO A 85 -19.64 0.49 -13.13
N TYR A 86 -19.88 -0.29 -12.08
CA TYR A 86 -20.05 0.18 -10.70
C TYR A 86 -19.72 -0.94 -9.71
N PHE A 87 -19.35 -0.58 -8.49
CA PHE A 87 -18.96 -1.53 -7.44
C PHE A 87 -19.85 -1.45 -6.20
N ALA A 88 -20.71 -0.44 -6.11
CA ALA A 88 -21.66 -0.30 -5.03
C ALA A 88 -23.00 0.26 -5.52
N HIS A 89 -24.06 -0.14 -4.83
CA HIS A 89 -25.42 0.30 -5.07
C HIS A 89 -26.01 0.82 -3.76
N LEU A 90 -26.48 2.06 -3.81
CA LEU A 90 -27.18 2.76 -2.76
C LEU A 90 -28.60 3.10 -3.20
N ARG A 91 -29.56 2.94 -2.30
CA ARG A 91 -30.87 3.58 -2.40
C ARG A 91 -31.05 4.53 -1.23
N LEU A 92 -31.32 5.78 -1.55
CA LEU A 92 -31.55 6.84 -0.57
C LEU A 92 -33.03 7.23 -0.59
N ASN A 93 -33.66 7.28 0.58
CA ASN A 93 -35.00 7.80 0.75
C ASN A 93 -34.92 9.25 1.26
N GLU A 94 -35.27 10.20 0.39
CA GLU A 94 -35.32 11.63 0.70
C GLU A 94 -36.79 12.08 0.60
N GLU A 95 -37.39 12.54 1.70
CA GLU A 95 -38.77 13.05 1.74
C GLU A 95 -39.82 12.07 1.15
N GLY A 96 -39.63 10.76 1.35
CA GLY A 96 -40.52 9.71 0.84
C GLY A 96 -40.31 9.36 -0.64
N ARG A 97 -39.23 9.85 -1.27
CA ARG A 97 -38.83 9.47 -2.63
C ARG A 97 -37.56 8.62 -2.58
N ASP A 98 -37.64 7.41 -3.12
CA ASP A 98 -36.47 6.56 -3.31
C ASP A 98 -35.66 6.98 -4.53
N ARG A 99 -34.35 6.97 -4.39
CA ARG A 99 -33.39 7.24 -5.47
C ARG A 99 -32.30 6.18 -5.47
N ASP A 100 -32.22 5.44 -6.56
CA ASP A 100 -31.11 4.52 -6.82
C ASP A 100 -29.88 5.28 -7.32
N LEU A 101 -28.74 4.90 -6.79
CA LEU A 101 -27.44 5.46 -7.07
C LEU A 101 -26.41 4.32 -7.11
N CYS A 102 -25.63 4.26 -8.18
CA CYS A 102 -24.48 3.38 -8.29
C CYS A 102 -23.20 4.17 -8.06
N LEU A 103 -22.22 3.61 -7.35
CA LEU A 103 -20.88 4.18 -7.23
C LEU A 103 -19.91 3.42 -8.14
N GLY A 104 -19.16 4.16 -8.94
CA GLY A 104 -18.19 3.62 -9.89
C GLY A 104 -16.95 4.51 -9.99
N ARG A 105 -16.10 4.24 -10.98
CA ARG A 105 -14.85 4.99 -11.23
C ARG A 105 -15.04 6.25 -12.09
N THR A 106 -16.26 6.48 -12.58
CA THR A 106 -16.57 7.56 -13.51
C THR A 106 -18.05 7.89 -13.38
N THR A 107 -18.38 9.18 -13.38
CA THR A 107 -19.77 9.65 -13.37
C THR A 107 -20.45 9.42 -14.73
N CYS A 108 -21.65 8.82 -14.71
CA CYS A 108 -22.55 8.70 -15.84
C CYS A 108 -24.00 8.84 -15.38
N ILE A 109 -24.67 9.88 -15.88
CA ILE A 109 -26.06 10.19 -15.55
C ILE A 109 -26.84 10.28 -16.84
N GLU A 110 -27.47 9.18 -17.24
CA GLU A 110 -28.18 9.08 -18.53
C GLU A 110 -29.38 8.15 -18.42
N ARG A 111 -30.49 8.54 -19.07
CA ARG A 111 -31.74 7.74 -19.17
C ARG A 111 -32.23 7.09 -17.86
N GLY A 112 -32.04 7.77 -16.73
CA GLY A 112 -32.47 7.30 -15.40
C GLY A 112 -31.45 6.44 -14.65
N VAL A 113 -30.34 6.04 -15.27
CA VAL A 113 -29.19 5.41 -14.61
C VAL A 113 -28.28 6.49 -14.05
N ARG A 114 -27.84 6.33 -12.81
CA ARG A 114 -26.95 7.26 -12.10
C ARG A 114 -25.76 6.50 -11.53
N ILE A 115 -24.65 6.53 -12.26
CA ILE A 115 -23.35 6.11 -11.74
C ILE A 115 -22.62 7.39 -11.33
N VAL A 116 -22.16 7.45 -10.09
CA VAL A 116 -21.38 8.56 -9.56
C VAL A 116 -19.97 8.07 -9.26
N ASP A 117 -18.99 8.91 -9.58
CA ASP A 117 -17.60 8.64 -9.25
C ASP A 117 -17.42 8.58 -7.72
N TRP A 118 -16.77 7.53 -7.23
CA TRP A 118 -16.49 7.36 -5.80
C TRP A 118 -15.62 8.48 -5.21
N ARG A 119 -14.94 9.27 -6.06
CA ARG A 119 -14.15 10.43 -5.65
C ARG A 119 -15.02 11.67 -5.40
N ASP A 120 -16.31 11.61 -5.73
CA ASP A 120 -17.31 12.60 -5.33
C ASP A 120 -17.64 12.42 -3.84
N ALA A 121 -16.90 13.15 -3.01
CA ALA A 121 -16.83 12.95 -1.56
C ALA A 121 -18.18 12.96 -0.85
N PRO A 122 -19.10 13.93 -1.09
CA PRO A 122 -20.37 13.99 -0.36
C PRO A 122 -21.24 12.74 -0.55
N ILE A 123 -21.30 12.24 -1.77
CA ILE A 123 -22.14 11.09 -2.12
C ILE A 123 -21.49 9.79 -1.63
N SER A 124 -20.17 9.69 -1.77
CA SER A 124 -19.43 8.50 -1.36
C SER A 124 -19.33 8.39 0.17
N LYS A 125 -19.29 9.52 0.88
CA LYS A 125 -19.35 9.56 2.34
C LYS A 125 -20.61 8.89 2.88
N ILE A 126 -21.75 9.05 2.21
CA ILE A 126 -22.98 8.34 2.61
C ILE A 126 -22.78 6.81 2.56
N PHE A 127 -22.10 6.30 1.52
CA PHE A 127 -21.83 4.87 1.40
C PHE A 127 -20.90 4.33 2.49
N TYR A 128 -19.83 5.06 2.79
CA TYR A 128 -18.80 4.60 3.73
C TYR A 128 -19.19 4.85 5.20
N SER A 129 -19.81 5.98 5.51
CA SER A 129 -20.08 6.41 6.90
C SER A 129 -21.41 5.89 7.46
N TYR A 130 -22.35 5.45 6.62
CA TYR A 130 -23.70 5.07 7.05
C TYR A 130 -24.05 3.64 6.67
N ARG A 131 -24.81 2.94 7.52
CA ARG A 131 -25.32 1.58 7.30
C ARG A 131 -26.73 1.64 6.69
N GLN A 132 -27.16 0.50 6.13
CA GLN A 132 -28.54 0.36 5.70
C GLN A 132 -29.48 0.51 6.90
N GLY A 133 -30.44 1.42 6.79
CA GLY A 133 -31.37 1.81 7.83
C GLY A 133 -30.97 3.08 8.59
N ASP A 134 -29.74 3.57 8.44
CA ASP A 134 -29.28 4.77 9.14
C ASP A 134 -29.86 6.05 8.50
N GLU A 135 -30.17 7.02 9.35
CA GLU A 135 -30.44 8.40 8.92
C GLU A 135 -29.10 9.11 8.64
N TYR A 136 -29.02 9.81 7.51
CA TYR A 136 -27.85 10.62 7.14
C TYR A 136 -28.20 12.10 7.06
N ASP A 137 -27.20 12.93 7.33
CA ASP A 137 -27.25 14.38 7.19
C ASP A 137 -25.90 14.83 6.61
N GLU A 138 -25.90 15.15 5.32
CA GLU A 138 -24.68 15.48 4.57
C GLU A 138 -24.89 16.64 3.61
N GLU A 139 -23.86 17.45 3.42
CA GLU A 139 -23.90 18.57 2.47
C GLU A 139 -23.52 18.10 1.05
N ILE A 140 -24.50 17.99 0.15
CA ILE A 140 -24.28 17.60 -1.24
C ILE A 140 -24.50 18.80 -2.16
N ALA A 141 -23.44 19.21 -2.86
CA ALA A 141 -23.44 20.34 -3.79
C ALA A 141 -23.93 21.67 -3.17
N GLY A 142 -23.49 21.95 -1.93
CA GLY A 142 -23.81 23.21 -1.24
C GLY A 142 -25.20 23.24 -0.57
N ARG A 143 -25.83 22.08 -0.40
CA ARG A 143 -27.15 21.94 0.24
C ARG A 143 -27.12 20.80 1.24
N GLU A 144 -27.64 21.06 2.43
CA GLU A 144 -27.93 20.00 3.41
C GLU A 144 -28.94 19.03 2.82
N ARG A 145 -28.61 17.74 2.90
CA ARG A 145 -29.48 16.64 2.51
C ARG A 145 -29.63 15.69 3.66
N ILE A 146 -30.89 15.51 4.06
CA ILE A 146 -31.28 14.62 5.13
C ILE A 146 -32.14 13.51 4.52
N GLY A 147 -31.83 12.26 4.87
CA GLY A 147 -32.55 11.10 4.36
C GLY A 147 -32.19 9.82 5.09
N VAL A 148 -32.69 8.69 4.58
CA VAL A 148 -32.41 7.35 5.12
C VAL A 148 -31.76 6.49 4.04
N VAL A 149 -30.71 5.75 4.39
CA VAL A 149 -30.11 4.76 3.49
C VAL A 149 -30.99 3.51 3.50
N SER A 150 -31.87 3.34 2.50
CA SER A 150 -32.81 2.22 2.47
C SER A 150 -32.21 0.93 1.92
N VAL A 151 -31.23 1.03 1.01
CA VAL A 151 -30.46 -0.11 0.50
C VAL A 151 -28.99 0.27 0.43
N ARG A 152 -28.11 -0.60 0.92
CA ARG A 152 -26.66 -0.49 0.73
C ARG A 152 -26.10 -1.85 0.33
N ARG A 153 -25.48 -1.93 -0.84
CA ARG A 153 -24.88 -3.15 -1.37
C ARG A 153 -23.51 -2.88 -1.95
N THR A 154 -22.61 -3.83 -1.73
CA THR A 154 -21.36 -3.94 -2.48
C THR A 154 -21.56 -5.00 -3.55
N VAL A 155 -21.15 -4.72 -4.79
CA VAL A 155 -21.31 -5.63 -5.90
C VAL A 155 -19.98 -5.87 -6.60
N ARG A 156 -19.84 -7.06 -7.17
CA ARG A 156 -18.70 -7.40 -8.02
C ARG A 156 -19.21 -7.71 -9.41
N ILE A 157 -18.79 -6.92 -10.40
CA ILE A 157 -19.16 -7.13 -11.80
C ILE A 157 -17.90 -7.42 -12.60
N GLN A 158 -17.97 -8.42 -13.48
CA GLN A 158 -16.87 -8.77 -14.36
C GLN A 158 -17.40 -9.17 -15.73
N LYS A 159 -16.84 -8.58 -16.79
CA LYS A 159 -17.29 -8.80 -18.18
C LYS A 159 -18.80 -8.54 -18.35
N GLY A 160 -19.33 -7.59 -17.58
CA GLY A 160 -20.76 -7.27 -17.58
C GLY A 160 -21.66 -8.29 -16.86
N GLU A 161 -21.08 -9.27 -16.15
CA GLU A 161 -21.82 -10.28 -15.38
C GLU A 161 -21.63 -10.07 -13.88
N LEU A 162 -22.71 -10.23 -13.10
CA LEU A 162 -22.69 -10.13 -11.65
C LEU A 162 -22.02 -11.37 -11.04
N GLN A 163 -20.91 -11.15 -10.33
CA GLN A 163 -20.08 -12.21 -9.73
C GLN A 163 -20.26 -12.32 -8.20
N ARG A 164 -20.76 -11.27 -7.54
CA ARG A 164 -21.03 -11.27 -6.09
C ARG A 164 -21.94 -10.11 -5.72
N VAL A 165 -22.80 -10.30 -4.71
CA VAL A 165 -23.54 -9.23 -4.04
C VAL A 165 -23.38 -9.40 -2.54
N GLN A 166 -22.88 -8.38 -1.88
CA GLN A 166 -22.78 -8.32 -0.43
C GLN A 166 -23.78 -7.30 0.10
N SER A 167 -24.65 -7.76 1.01
CA SER A 167 -25.64 -6.92 1.66
C SER A 167 -25.88 -7.39 3.10
N PRO A 168 -26.57 -6.60 3.94
CA PRO A 168 -26.94 -7.03 5.28
C PRO A 168 -27.78 -8.32 5.32
N GLU A 169 -28.48 -8.62 4.23
CA GLU A 169 -29.31 -9.83 4.07
C GLU A 169 -28.51 -11.09 3.68
N GLY A 170 -27.24 -10.95 3.29
CA GLY A 170 -26.38 -12.08 2.95
C GLY A 170 -25.24 -11.76 1.99
N ASP A 171 -24.30 -12.70 1.88
CA ASP A 171 -23.24 -12.68 0.86
C ASP A 171 -23.56 -13.71 -0.23
N PHE A 172 -23.85 -13.20 -1.43
CA PHE A 172 -24.36 -14.01 -2.53
C PHE A 172 -23.29 -14.20 -3.60
N THR A 173 -23.02 -15.46 -3.95
CA THR A 173 -22.06 -15.86 -5.00
C THR A 173 -22.68 -16.83 -6.01
N PRO A 174 -22.27 -16.82 -7.30
CA PRO A 174 -22.74 -17.76 -8.30
C PRO A 174 -22.34 -19.19 -7.92
N ASN A 175 -23.32 -20.09 -7.84
CA ASN A 175 -23.08 -21.52 -7.66
C ASN A 175 -23.93 -22.31 -8.66
N PRO A 176 -23.33 -22.90 -9.71
CA PRO A 176 -24.04 -23.68 -10.72
C PRO A 176 -24.78 -24.90 -10.18
N ARG A 177 -24.45 -25.36 -8.96
CA ARG A 177 -25.09 -26.49 -8.29
C ARG A 177 -26.32 -26.08 -7.45
N SER A 178 -26.53 -24.78 -7.25
CA SER A 178 -27.68 -24.26 -6.52
C SER A 178 -28.94 -24.22 -7.41
N PRO A 179 -30.14 -24.55 -6.90
CA PRO A 179 -31.39 -24.52 -7.67
C PRO A 179 -31.70 -23.15 -8.29
N ASP A 180 -31.29 -22.07 -7.63
CA ASP A 180 -31.49 -20.69 -8.06
C ASP A 180 -30.22 -20.08 -8.70
N GLY A 181 -29.17 -20.89 -8.92
CA GLY A 181 -27.89 -20.46 -9.51
C GLY A 181 -26.98 -19.65 -8.56
N TRP A 182 -27.44 -19.37 -7.34
CA TRP A 182 -26.74 -18.55 -6.34
C TRP A 182 -26.66 -19.27 -5.00
N GLN A 183 -25.54 -19.11 -4.31
CA GLN A 183 -25.34 -19.54 -2.93
C GLN A 183 -25.30 -18.30 -2.03
N CYS A 184 -26.00 -18.36 -0.90
CA CYS A 184 -25.96 -17.35 0.14
C CYS A 184 -25.13 -17.88 1.31
N ALA A 185 -24.13 -17.12 1.75
CA ALA A 185 -23.50 -17.28 3.05
C ALA A 185 -24.11 -16.26 4.02
N GLU A 186 -24.27 -16.64 5.29
CA GLU A 186 -24.66 -15.68 6.32
C GLU A 186 -23.62 -14.54 6.36
N PRO A 187 -24.05 -13.27 6.43
CA PRO A 187 -23.10 -12.18 6.61
C PRO A 187 -22.38 -12.41 7.93
N ALA A 188 -21.04 -12.29 7.94
CA ALA A 188 -20.24 -12.36 9.15
C ALA A 188 -20.60 -11.17 10.06
N SER A 189 -21.71 -11.31 10.78
CA SER A 189 -22.05 -10.44 11.90
C SER A 189 -21.09 -10.81 13.02
N ALA A 190 -20.34 -9.84 13.51
CA ALA A 190 -19.55 -9.95 14.73
C ALA A 190 -20.50 -10.36 15.87
N ARG A 191 -20.61 -11.67 16.13
CA ARG A 191 -21.32 -12.20 17.29
C ARG A 191 -20.33 -12.23 18.44
N MET A 192 -20.43 -11.23 19.31
CA MET A 192 -19.92 -11.32 20.67
C MET A 192 -20.63 -12.44 21.43
N GLY A 193 -19.86 -13.31 22.09
CA GLY A 193 -20.32 -14.01 23.29
C GLY A 193 -19.99 -15.49 23.39
N GLY A 194 -18.96 -15.79 24.19
CA GLY A 194 -19.11 -16.69 25.34
C GLY A 194 -18.84 -18.19 25.17
N GLY A 195 -17.64 -18.60 25.61
CA GLY A 195 -17.51 -19.57 26.72
C GLY A 195 -17.80 -21.05 26.48
N GLU A 196 -16.71 -21.83 26.60
CA GLU A 196 -16.59 -23.17 27.20
C GLU A 196 -16.89 -24.44 26.38
N GLY A 197 -15.87 -25.30 26.34
CA GLY A 197 -15.87 -26.67 25.83
C GLY A 197 -15.31 -26.71 24.40
N VAL A 198 -14.11 -27.20 24.13
CA VAL A 198 -13.68 -28.58 24.39
C VAL A 198 -12.15 -28.62 24.51
N ALA A 199 -11.67 -28.88 25.72
CA ALA A 199 -10.36 -29.47 25.93
C ALA A 199 -10.48 -30.98 25.64
N LEU A 200 -9.62 -31.48 24.75
CA LEU A 200 -8.96 -32.79 24.72
C LEU A 200 -8.77 -33.21 23.24
N ARG A 201 -7.52 -33.14 22.77
CA ARG A 201 -6.73 -34.31 22.33
C ARG A 201 -5.37 -33.87 21.80
N ALA A 202 -4.34 -34.23 22.55
CA ALA A 202 -2.97 -34.32 22.07
C ALA A 202 -2.67 -35.79 21.73
N PHE A 203 -1.89 -35.97 20.67
CA PHE A 203 -1.24 -37.19 20.17
C PHE A 203 -2.14 -38.18 19.40
N ASP A 204 -2.13 -38.06 18.07
CA ASP A 204 -2.02 -39.21 17.16
C ASP A 204 -1.42 -38.78 15.80
N LEU A 205 -0.35 -39.46 15.39
CA LEU A 205 0.40 -39.28 14.12
C LEU A 205 -0.38 -39.81 12.89
N GLY A 206 -1.70 -39.61 12.84
CA GLY A 206 -2.58 -40.23 11.83
C GLY A 206 -3.67 -39.33 11.24
N GLU A 207 -3.88 -38.11 11.75
CA GLU A 207 -4.96 -37.21 11.27
C GLU A 207 -4.48 -36.08 10.34
N GLY A 208 -3.20 -36.08 9.91
CA GLY A 208 -2.67 -35.10 8.95
C GLY A 208 -3.18 -35.25 7.51
N ALA A 209 -3.88 -36.35 7.19
CA ALA A 209 -4.27 -36.70 5.82
C ALA A 209 -5.60 -36.07 5.35
N SER A 210 -6.36 -35.37 6.21
CA SER A 210 -7.66 -34.79 5.85
C SER A 210 -7.69 -33.26 5.77
N ARG A 211 -6.61 -32.56 6.13
CA ARG A 211 -6.59 -31.09 6.13
C ARG A 211 -6.13 -30.55 4.77
N ARG A 212 -6.86 -29.55 4.26
CA ARG A 212 -6.63 -28.96 2.94
C ARG A 212 -6.35 -27.48 3.08
N LEU A 213 -5.34 -27.00 2.35
CA LEU A 213 -5.10 -25.57 2.21
C LEU A 213 -6.31 -24.96 1.48
N GLY A 214 -6.84 -23.85 2.00
CA GLY A 214 -8.06 -23.23 1.45
C GLY A 214 -9.38 -23.68 2.08
N THR A 215 -9.35 -24.45 3.16
CA THR A 215 -10.56 -24.82 3.93
C THR A 215 -10.47 -24.47 5.42
N ASP A 216 -11.62 -24.19 6.05
CA ASP A 216 -11.72 -24.09 7.52
C ASP A 216 -11.67 -25.48 8.20
N ASP A 217 -11.74 -25.51 9.54
CA ASP A 217 -11.75 -26.74 10.35
C ASP A 217 -12.95 -27.66 10.02
N GLU A 218 -13.99 -27.13 9.38
CA GLU A 218 -15.17 -27.87 8.91
C GLU A 218 -15.10 -28.22 7.41
N ASN A 219 -13.92 -28.06 6.79
CA ASN A 219 -13.63 -28.35 5.39
C ASN A 219 -14.45 -27.50 4.39
N ARG A 220 -14.91 -26.31 4.81
CA ARG A 220 -15.60 -25.34 3.95
C ARG A 220 -14.57 -24.50 3.19
N SER A 221 -14.76 -24.35 1.88
CA SER A 221 -13.86 -23.53 1.04
C SER A 221 -13.92 -22.06 1.46
N MET A 222 -12.73 -21.51 1.72
CA MET A 222 -12.56 -20.19 2.32
C MET A 222 -12.62 -19.04 1.30
N ARG A 223 -12.43 -19.33 0.00
CA ARG A 223 -12.30 -18.27 -1.01
C ARG A 223 -13.47 -18.20 -1.98
N ALA A 224 -14.25 -17.13 -1.82
CA ALA A 224 -15.17 -16.63 -2.85
C ALA A 224 -14.49 -15.67 -3.85
N ASP A 225 -13.27 -15.20 -3.60
CA ASP A 225 -12.67 -14.08 -4.34
C ASP A 225 -11.65 -14.49 -5.40
N LYS A 226 -12.10 -14.55 -6.65
CA LYS A 226 -11.24 -14.66 -7.83
C LYS A 226 -10.77 -13.29 -8.29
N ARG A 227 -9.58 -12.86 -7.84
CA ARG A 227 -8.82 -11.60 -8.11
C ARG A 227 -8.96 -10.57 -6.99
N LEU A 228 -7.83 -9.95 -6.60
CA LEU A 228 -7.77 -8.78 -5.72
C LEU A 228 -8.91 -7.81 -6.07
N PRO A 229 -9.82 -7.49 -5.13
CA PRO A 229 -11.06 -6.80 -5.45
C PRO A 229 -10.77 -5.33 -5.73
N GLU A 230 -11.75 -4.65 -6.31
CA GLU A 230 -11.79 -3.21 -6.29
C GLU A 230 -11.80 -2.72 -4.85
N ILE A 231 -10.60 -2.34 -4.37
CA ILE A 231 -10.37 -2.03 -2.95
C ILE A 231 -11.27 -0.88 -2.50
N THR A 232 -11.76 -0.06 -3.43
CA THR A 232 -12.77 0.99 -3.19
C THR A 232 -13.97 0.49 -2.40
N SER A 233 -14.48 -0.72 -2.64
CA SER A 233 -15.68 -1.20 -1.96
C SER A 233 -15.44 -1.69 -0.53
N LEU A 234 -14.17 -1.89 -0.15
CA LEU A 234 -13.72 -2.39 1.15
C LEU A 234 -13.11 -1.29 2.02
N ILE A 235 -13.11 -0.04 1.55
CA ILE A 235 -12.67 1.11 2.34
C ILE A 235 -13.61 1.27 3.53
N ASP A 236 -13.04 1.27 4.73
CA ASP A 236 -13.77 1.59 5.97
C ASP A 236 -13.93 3.12 6.15
N PRO A 237 -14.95 3.60 6.88
CA PRO A 237 -15.08 5.02 7.23
C PRO A 237 -13.79 5.69 7.74
N GLU A 238 -12.98 5.07 8.62
CA GLU A 238 -11.71 5.66 9.06
C GLU A 238 -10.73 5.84 7.89
N GLN A 239 -10.62 4.83 7.04
CA GLN A 239 -9.79 4.88 5.84
C GLN A 239 -10.30 5.94 4.84
N PHE A 240 -11.62 6.08 4.70
CA PHE A 240 -12.25 7.06 3.82
C PHE A 240 -12.01 8.50 4.31
N GLU A 241 -12.06 8.74 5.62
CA GLU A 241 -11.71 10.04 6.21
C GLU A 241 -10.25 10.42 5.87
N LEU A 242 -9.31 9.48 5.99
CA LEU A 242 -7.91 9.71 5.61
C LEU A 242 -7.72 9.97 4.12
N ILE A 243 -8.46 9.25 3.27
CA ILE A 243 -8.44 9.46 1.82
C ILE A 243 -8.99 10.84 1.47
N THR A 244 -10.10 11.25 2.07
CA THR A 244 -10.80 12.49 1.74
C THR A 244 -10.25 13.73 2.45
N HIS A 245 -9.32 13.55 3.38
CA HIS A 245 -8.78 14.64 4.19
C HIS A 245 -8.20 15.78 3.32
N SER A 246 -8.88 16.92 3.33
CA SER A 246 -8.75 18.00 2.34
C SER A 246 -7.68 19.07 2.66
N ARG A 247 -6.83 18.87 3.68
CA ARG A 247 -5.82 19.86 4.06
C ARG A 247 -4.52 19.68 3.26
N PRO A 248 -3.97 20.74 2.62
CA PRO A 248 -2.58 20.74 2.20
C PRO A 248 -1.68 20.64 3.45
N GLY A 249 -0.66 19.78 3.40
CA GLY A 249 0.22 19.55 4.54
C GLY A 249 0.73 18.10 4.66
N PHE A 250 1.19 17.76 5.86
CA PHE A 250 1.77 16.46 6.20
C PHE A 250 0.70 15.53 6.78
N LEU A 251 0.45 14.40 6.13
CA LEU A 251 -0.36 13.31 6.67
C LEU A 251 0.55 12.12 6.94
N VAL A 252 0.43 11.55 8.15
CA VAL A 252 1.13 10.32 8.52
C VAL A 252 0.08 9.25 8.78
N ILE A 253 0.14 8.18 8.00
CA ILE A 253 -0.72 7.01 8.14
C ILE A 253 0.10 5.92 8.83
N ARG A 254 -0.12 5.78 10.12
CA ARG A 254 0.39 4.68 10.93
C ARG A 254 -0.60 3.53 10.91
N GLY A 255 -0.14 2.29 10.94
CA GLY A 255 -1.02 1.16 11.18
C GLY A 255 -0.30 -0.17 11.04
N ALA A 256 -0.86 -1.21 11.63
CA ALA A 256 -0.30 -2.55 11.57
C ALA A 256 -0.29 -3.12 10.14
N ALA A 257 0.36 -4.27 9.94
CA ALA A 257 0.26 -5.01 8.69
C ALA A 257 -1.20 -5.34 8.33
N GLY A 258 -1.54 -5.28 7.04
CA GLY A 258 -2.90 -5.60 6.59
C GLY A 258 -3.97 -4.54 6.91
N SER A 259 -3.60 -3.38 7.48
CA SER A 259 -4.53 -2.26 7.73
C SER A 259 -4.84 -1.43 6.48
N GLY A 260 -4.19 -1.69 5.35
CA GLY A 260 -4.46 -1.04 4.06
C GLY A 260 -3.75 0.30 3.84
N LYS A 261 -2.69 0.63 4.59
CA LYS A 261 -1.93 1.90 4.48
C LYS A 261 -1.58 2.29 3.04
N THR A 262 -0.95 1.39 2.29
CA THR A 262 -0.61 1.59 0.87
C THR A 262 -1.84 1.97 0.06
N THR A 263 -2.94 1.23 0.23
CA THR A 263 -4.19 1.52 -0.46
C THR A 263 -4.72 2.90 -0.08
N VAL A 264 -4.79 3.23 1.21
CA VAL A 264 -5.24 4.55 1.67
C VAL A 264 -4.40 5.65 1.02
N ALA A 265 -3.08 5.49 1.00
CA ALA A 265 -2.17 6.45 0.37
C ALA A 265 -2.40 6.59 -1.14
N LEU A 266 -2.55 5.50 -1.89
CA LEU A 266 -2.80 5.56 -3.35
C LEU A 266 -4.19 6.12 -3.68
N HIS A 267 -5.23 5.71 -2.94
CA HIS A 267 -6.57 6.24 -3.12
C HIS A 267 -6.65 7.72 -2.75
N ARG A 268 -5.87 8.16 -1.76
CA ARG A 268 -5.72 9.58 -1.42
C ARG A 268 -5.14 10.38 -2.60
N VAL A 269 -4.10 9.89 -3.28
CA VAL A 269 -3.58 10.56 -4.49
C VAL A 269 -4.67 10.64 -5.56
N ALA A 270 -5.44 9.57 -5.77
CA ALA A 270 -6.52 9.55 -6.74
C ALA A 270 -7.64 10.54 -6.39
N TYR A 271 -7.98 10.66 -5.12
CA TYR A 271 -8.95 11.62 -4.60
C TYR A 271 -8.47 13.07 -4.74
N LEU A 272 -7.22 13.35 -4.37
CA LEU A 272 -6.60 14.66 -4.54
C LEU A 272 -6.55 15.05 -6.03
N ALA A 273 -6.24 14.11 -6.92
CA ALA A 273 -6.20 14.35 -8.36
C ALA A 273 -7.56 14.60 -9.00
N PHE A 274 -8.63 14.06 -8.41
CA PHE A 274 -9.99 14.39 -8.81
C PHE A 274 -10.34 15.84 -8.50
N SER A 275 -9.91 16.33 -7.33
CA SER A 275 -10.15 17.72 -6.90
C SER A 275 -9.21 18.72 -7.59
N ASP A 276 -7.95 18.34 -7.81
CA ASP A 276 -6.93 19.16 -8.48
C ASP A 276 -6.25 18.35 -9.59
N PRO A 277 -6.60 18.58 -10.87
CA PRO A 277 -6.01 17.86 -12.01
C PRO A 277 -4.49 18.00 -12.13
N ARG A 278 -3.86 18.96 -11.44
CA ARG A 278 -2.39 19.12 -11.40
C ARG A 278 -1.70 18.02 -10.58
N VAL A 279 -2.43 17.27 -9.75
CA VAL A 279 -1.90 16.14 -8.99
C VAL A 279 -1.58 14.96 -9.93
N ASP A 280 -2.36 14.71 -10.98
CA ASP A 280 -1.97 13.75 -12.02
C ASP A 280 -0.95 14.42 -12.95
N SER A 281 0.27 14.56 -12.46
CA SER A 281 1.39 15.16 -13.19
C SER A 281 2.72 14.53 -12.78
N PRO A 282 3.80 14.76 -13.55
CA PRO A 282 5.13 14.32 -13.16
C PRO A 282 5.64 14.97 -11.85
N ASP A 283 4.99 16.03 -11.36
CA ASP A 283 5.35 16.69 -10.11
C ASP A 283 4.77 15.96 -8.88
N THR A 284 3.99 14.90 -9.09
CA THR A 284 3.54 13.96 -8.05
C THR A 284 4.36 12.67 -8.11
N MET A 285 4.90 12.26 -6.97
CA MET A 285 5.78 11.09 -6.87
C MET A 285 5.35 10.17 -5.74
N VAL A 286 5.24 8.88 -6.05
CA VAL A 286 5.10 7.79 -5.09
C VAL A 286 6.44 7.10 -4.97
N VAL A 287 7.02 7.14 -3.77
CA VAL A 287 8.30 6.51 -3.45
C VAL A 287 8.02 5.27 -2.62
N VAL A 288 8.59 4.16 -3.05
CA VAL A 288 8.46 2.85 -2.41
C VAL A 288 9.84 2.28 -2.16
N PHE A 289 9.95 1.43 -1.14
CA PHE A 289 11.23 0.82 -0.81
C PHE A 289 11.55 -0.41 -1.67
N SER A 290 10.54 -1.24 -1.99
CA SER A 290 10.74 -2.50 -2.72
C SER A 290 10.36 -2.40 -4.20
N ARG A 291 11.14 -3.06 -5.07
CA ARG A 291 10.81 -3.21 -6.50
C ARG A 291 9.48 -3.92 -6.72
N ALA A 292 9.15 -4.86 -5.85
CA ALA A 292 7.88 -5.55 -5.89
C ALA A 292 6.71 -4.58 -5.62
N LEU A 293 6.80 -3.76 -4.57
CA LEU A 293 5.78 -2.75 -4.29
C LEU A 293 5.68 -1.71 -5.41
N ARG A 294 6.81 -1.32 -6.03
CA ARG A 294 6.83 -0.46 -7.23
C ARG A 294 5.98 -1.04 -8.34
N ASN A 295 6.22 -2.30 -8.71
CA ASN A 295 5.47 -2.99 -9.76
C ASN A 295 3.99 -3.06 -9.40
N PHE A 296 3.62 -3.35 -8.15
CA PHE A 296 2.24 -3.34 -7.71
C PHE A 296 1.58 -1.95 -7.90
N VAL A 297 2.22 -0.89 -7.41
CA VAL A 297 1.72 0.49 -7.51
C VAL A 297 1.57 0.91 -8.98
N ASP A 298 2.52 0.54 -9.84
CA ASP A 298 2.47 0.80 -11.29
C ASP A 298 1.26 0.16 -11.98
N HIS A 299 0.75 -0.97 -11.46
CA HIS A 299 -0.48 -1.58 -11.96
C HIS A 299 -1.75 -0.95 -11.35
N VAL A 300 -1.68 -0.48 -10.09
CA VAL A 300 -2.83 0.07 -9.36
C VAL A 300 -3.17 1.49 -9.80
N LEU A 301 -2.18 2.38 -9.93
CA LEU A 301 -2.42 3.80 -10.25
C LEU A 301 -3.21 4.00 -11.56
N PRO A 302 -2.90 3.30 -12.68
CA PRO A 302 -3.70 3.38 -13.91
C PRO A 302 -5.15 2.97 -13.71
N SER A 303 -5.40 1.97 -12.86
CA SER A 303 -6.74 1.50 -12.54
C SER A 303 -7.56 2.54 -11.76
N LEU A 304 -6.88 3.41 -11.00
CA LEU A 304 -7.46 4.57 -10.29
C LEU A 304 -7.61 5.81 -11.20
N GLY A 305 -7.23 5.72 -12.47
CA GLY A 305 -7.30 6.81 -13.44
C GLY A 305 -6.11 7.77 -13.41
N LEU A 306 -5.05 7.44 -12.67
CA LEU A 306 -3.81 8.21 -12.61
C LEU A 306 -2.82 7.67 -13.64
N ARG A 307 -2.28 8.53 -14.51
CA ARG A 307 -1.41 8.09 -15.61
C ARG A 307 -0.06 8.79 -15.67
N LYS A 308 0.09 9.91 -14.97
CA LYS A 308 1.26 10.78 -15.03
C LYS A 308 2.04 10.85 -13.72
N VAL A 309 1.48 10.28 -12.64
CA VAL A 309 2.17 10.11 -11.36
C VAL A 309 3.41 9.25 -11.55
N ARG A 310 4.55 9.68 -11.00
CA ARG A 310 5.79 8.90 -11.03
C ARG A 310 5.79 7.89 -9.88
N VAL A 311 6.25 6.67 -10.15
CA VAL A 311 6.49 5.64 -9.15
C VAL A 311 7.96 5.27 -9.20
N GLU A 312 8.68 5.50 -8.10
CA GLU A 312 10.12 5.31 -8.03
C GLU A 312 10.54 4.50 -6.81
N GLY A 313 11.53 3.63 -7.00
CA GLY A 313 12.33 3.11 -5.89
C GLY A 313 13.33 4.18 -5.46
N PHE A 314 13.50 4.39 -4.15
CA PHE A 314 14.40 5.45 -3.66
C PHE A 314 15.83 5.32 -4.18
N SER A 315 16.42 4.12 -4.11
CA SER A 315 17.80 3.88 -4.55
C SER A 315 17.98 4.15 -6.03
N ASP A 316 17.01 3.77 -6.87
CA ASP A 316 17.02 4.02 -8.31
C ASP A 316 16.96 5.54 -8.58
N TRP A 317 16.04 6.23 -7.91
CA TRP A 317 15.88 7.69 -8.02
C TRP A 317 17.14 8.43 -7.56
N ALA A 318 17.69 8.08 -6.39
CA ALA A 318 18.89 8.70 -5.83
C ALA A 318 20.09 8.48 -6.74
N SER A 319 20.26 7.27 -7.30
CA SER A 319 21.32 6.95 -8.25
C SER A 319 21.19 7.75 -9.56
N GLU A 320 19.97 7.91 -10.08
CA GLU A 320 19.72 8.77 -11.25
C GLU A 320 20.07 10.24 -10.94
N GLN A 321 19.58 10.77 -9.82
CA GLN A 321 19.87 12.14 -9.42
C GLN A 321 21.37 12.34 -9.19
N ARG A 322 22.05 11.40 -8.53
CA ARG A 322 23.50 11.50 -8.29
C ARG A 322 24.26 11.51 -9.58
N ARG A 323 23.94 10.62 -10.54
CA ARG A 323 24.59 10.62 -11.87
C ARG A 323 24.34 11.91 -12.66
N ARG A 324 23.16 12.52 -12.53
CA ARG A 324 22.85 13.82 -13.14
C ARG A 324 23.66 14.96 -12.53
N HIS A 325 23.80 14.99 -11.20
CA HIS A 325 24.43 16.11 -10.49
C HIS A 325 25.96 15.95 -10.39
N PHE A 326 26.45 14.72 -10.38
CA PHE A 326 27.86 14.36 -10.27
C PHE A 326 28.31 13.42 -11.39
N PRO A 327 28.22 13.84 -12.67
CA PRO A 327 28.59 12.99 -13.81
C PRO A 327 30.09 12.61 -13.83
N GLN A 328 30.93 13.35 -13.11
CA GLN A 328 32.36 13.07 -12.96
C GLN A 328 32.66 11.92 -11.98
N LEU A 329 31.72 11.57 -11.09
CA LEU A 329 31.93 10.49 -10.12
C LEU A 329 31.75 9.10 -10.78
N PRO A 330 32.33 8.03 -10.20
CA PRO A 330 32.24 6.69 -10.77
C PRO A 330 30.79 6.19 -10.80
N ALA A 331 30.34 5.60 -11.90
CA ALA A 331 28.98 5.07 -12.02
C ALA A 331 28.79 3.72 -11.30
N GLY A 332 29.88 2.97 -11.07
CA GLY A 332 29.82 1.68 -10.39
C GLY A 332 29.46 1.82 -8.91
N GLN A 333 28.65 0.88 -8.42
CA GLN A 333 28.32 0.73 -7.01
C GLN A 333 28.99 -0.53 -6.47
N ARG A 334 29.47 -0.44 -5.24
CA ARG A 334 30.06 -1.55 -4.50
C ARG A 334 28.96 -2.48 -3.97
N GLU A 335 29.18 -3.80 -4.09
CA GLU A 335 28.24 -4.82 -3.58
C GLU A 335 28.58 -5.32 -2.17
N ASP A 336 29.81 -5.12 -1.69
CA ASP A 336 30.36 -5.73 -0.47
C ASP A 336 30.60 -4.75 0.70
N THR A 337 29.88 -3.63 0.74
CA THR A 337 30.01 -2.62 1.80
C THR A 337 29.76 -3.25 3.18
N PRO A 338 30.70 -3.15 4.15
CA PRO A 338 30.52 -3.75 5.46
C PRO A 338 29.32 -3.16 6.22
N ALA A 339 28.59 -4.00 6.96
CA ALA A 339 27.38 -3.57 7.69
C ALA A 339 27.60 -2.39 8.65
N LEU A 340 28.78 -2.29 9.29
CA LEU A 340 29.13 -1.14 10.12
C LEU A 340 29.15 0.17 9.31
N ILE A 341 29.68 0.12 8.10
CA ILE A 341 29.79 1.28 7.21
C ILE A 341 28.40 1.73 6.77
N GLN A 342 27.57 0.80 6.29
CA GLN A 342 26.18 1.08 5.91
C GLN A 342 25.40 1.71 7.09
N ARG A 343 25.52 1.13 8.29
CA ARG A 343 24.88 1.63 9.51
C ARG A 343 25.26 3.07 9.83
N ILE A 344 26.53 3.43 9.73
CA ILE A 344 26.97 4.81 10.01
C ILE A 344 26.52 5.75 8.90
N LYS A 345 26.59 5.34 7.61
CA LYS A 345 26.13 6.16 6.47
C LYS A 345 24.66 6.55 6.55
N LEU A 346 23.83 5.60 6.97
CA LEU A 346 22.38 5.80 7.12
C LEU A 346 22.00 6.44 8.47
N HIS A 347 22.93 6.57 9.42
CA HIS A 347 22.61 7.12 10.73
C HIS A 347 22.41 8.65 10.67
N PRO A 348 21.38 9.19 11.36
CA PRO A 348 21.08 10.63 11.35
C PRO A 348 22.23 11.57 11.73
N PHE A 349 23.15 11.10 12.58
CA PHE A 349 24.27 11.90 13.05
C PHE A 349 25.21 12.31 11.90
N LEU A 350 25.37 11.46 10.87
CA LEU A 350 26.28 11.73 9.77
C LEU A 350 25.76 12.86 8.87
N ALA A 351 24.47 12.85 8.55
CA ALA A 351 23.82 13.95 7.83
C ALA A 351 23.91 15.27 8.61
N ALA A 352 23.75 15.22 9.94
CA ALA A 352 23.93 16.37 10.81
C ALA A 352 25.39 16.86 10.85
N ALA A 353 26.37 15.96 10.81
CA ALA A 353 27.79 16.30 10.72
C ALA A 353 28.11 17.02 9.40
N LEU A 354 27.54 16.54 8.29
CA LEU A 354 27.67 17.18 6.98
C LEU A 354 27.07 18.59 6.99
N GLU A 355 25.88 18.75 7.54
CA GLU A 355 25.24 20.06 7.67
C GLU A 355 26.04 21.02 8.56
N GLN A 356 26.50 20.56 9.73
CA GLN A 356 27.35 21.33 10.64
C GLN A 356 28.65 21.76 9.93
N TYR A 357 29.31 20.86 9.19
CA TYR A 357 30.53 21.15 8.46
C TYR A 357 30.32 22.23 7.39
N VAL A 358 29.29 22.07 6.55
CA VAL A 358 28.99 23.02 5.45
C VAL A 358 28.66 24.41 5.99
N GLN A 359 27.92 24.49 7.11
CA GLN A 359 27.59 25.76 7.77
C GLN A 359 28.83 26.46 8.37
N GLN A 360 29.77 25.70 8.95
CA GLN A 360 31.00 26.23 9.54
C GLN A 360 32.04 26.62 8.49
N HIS A 361 31.98 26.02 7.29
CA HIS A 361 32.92 26.24 6.19
C HIS A 361 32.17 26.79 4.97
N PRO A 362 31.80 28.08 4.94
CA PRO A 362 31.21 28.69 3.77
C PRO A 362 32.20 28.62 2.59
N GLY A 363 31.77 28.00 1.50
CA GLY A 363 32.56 27.76 0.29
C GLY A 363 31.88 28.33 -0.95
N VAL A 364 32.48 28.08 -2.12
CA VAL A 364 31.89 28.50 -3.40
C VAL A 364 30.80 27.50 -3.80
N ASP A 365 29.65 27.98 -4.26
CA ASP A 365 28.50 27.18 -4.73
C ASP A 365 28.84 26.42 -6.03
N ARG A 366 29.66 25.37 -5.92
CA ARG A 366 30.16 24.55 -7.03
C ARG A 366 30.14 23.08 -6.67
N VAL A 367 29.93 22.26 -7.70
CA VAL A 367 29.89 20.79 -7.59
C VAL A 367 31.15 20.20 -6.96
N ALA A 368 32.33 20.75 -7.31
CA ALA A 368 33.59 20.31 -6.73
C ALA A 368 33.62 20.49 -5.21
N GLN A 369 33.12 21.63 -4.71
CA GLN A 369 33.06 21.88 -3.27
C GLN A 369 32.13 20.88 -2.57
N ALA A 370 30.98 20.54 -3.18
CA ALA A 370 30.07 19.54 -2.61
C ALA A 370 30.72 18.13 -2.49
N ILE A 371 31.54 17.74 -3.47
CA ILE A 371 32.33 16.50 -3.40
C ILE A 371 33.36 16.59 -2.27
N ASP A 372 34.08 17.71 -2.17
CA ASP A 372 35.09 17.93 -1.14
C ASP A 372 34.48 17.94 0.27
N ASP A 373 33.30 18.53 0.46
CA ASP A 373 32.61 18.54 1.75
C ASP A 373 32.21 17.12 2.18
N TRP A 374 31.58 16.36 1.28
CA TRP A 374 31.23 14.95 1.50
C TRP A 374 32.47 14.13 1.88
N ALA A 375 33.53 14.25 1.08
CA ALA A 375 34.76 13.51 1.28
C ALA A 375 35.51 13.93 2.56
N THR A 376 35.40 15.19 2.97
CA THR A 376 36.05 15.67 4.20
C THR A 376 35.32 15.18 5.43
N VAL A 377 33.99 15.28 5.45
CA VAL A 377 33.17 14.85 6.60
C VAL A 377 33.33 13.36 6.88
N LEU A 378 33.38 12.52 5.83
CA LEU A 378 33.61 11.08 5.96
C LEU A 378 34.99 10.71 6.53
N ARG A 379 35.96 11.62 6.47
CA ARG A 379 37.33 11.42 6.97
C ARG A 379 37.66 12.20 8.24
N GLU A 380 36.74 13.06 8.72
CA GLU A 380 36.99 13.95 9.85
C GLU A 380 36.59 13.30 11.18
N THR A 381 37.51 12.51 11.75
CA THR A 381 37.29 11.76 12.99
C THR A 381 36.82 12.64 14.15
N ALA A 382 37.38 13.85 14.30
CA ALA A 382 37.03 14.72 15.44
C ALA A 382 35.58 15.18 15.36
N LEU A 383 35.14 15.62 14.18
CA LEU A 383 33.76 16.02 13.92
C LEU A 383 32.79 14.86 14.12
N LEU A 384 33.10 13.69 13.56
CA LEU A 384 32.22 12.51 13.67
C LEU A 384 32.06 12.07 15.13
N LYS A 385 33.15 12.04 15.91
CA LYS A 385 33.09 11.74 17.36
C LYS A 385 32.28 12.78 18.13
N GLU A 386 32.46 14.07 17.85
CA GLU A 386 31.70 15.16 18.49
C GLU A 386 30.19 15.02 18.22
N VAL A 387 29.81 14.89 16.94
CA VAL A 387 28.41 14.88 16.52
C VAL A 387 27.73 13.58 16.95
N ALA A 388 28.41 12.43 16.85
CA ALA A 388 27.91 11.16 17.35
C ALA A 388 27.72 11.18 18.87
N GLY A 389 28.67 11.75 19.63
CA GLY A 389 28.53 11.89 21.08
C GLY A 389 27.33 12.75 21.50
N ARG A 390 26.98 13.75 20.70
CA ARG A 390 25.84 14.65 20.95
C ARG A 390 24.49 14.06 20.52
N LEU A 391 24.43 13.43 19.35
CA LEU A 391 23.16 13.01 18.72
C LEU A 391 22.86 11.51 18.82
N ALA A 392 23.89 10.69 19.09
CA ALA A 392 23.80 9.24 19.12
C ALA A 392 24.64 8.65 20.28
N PRO A 393 24.44 9.11 21.54
CA PRO A 393 25.28 8.71 22.65
C PRO A 393 25.21 7.20 22.88
N GLY A 394 26.36 6.53 22.80
CA GLY A 394 26.48 5.08 22.99
C GLY A 394 26.03 4.23 21.80
N ALA A 395 25.63 4.82 20.68
CA ALA A 395 25.23 4.08 19.47
C ALA A 395 26.42 3.44 18.74
N PHE A 396 27.57 4.12 18.78
CA PHE A 396 28.83 3.67 18.17
C PHE A 396 29.99 3.94 19.11
N SER A 397 30.89 2.97 19.22
CA SER A 397 32.16 3.13 19.92
C SER A 397 33.13 4.00 19.13
N GLU A 398 34.09 4.62 19.82
CA GLU A 398 35.14 5.40 19.14
C GLU A 398 35.92 4.57 18.10
N ALA A 399 36.19 3.30 18.41
CA ALA A 399 36.86 2.38 17.49
C ALA A 399 36.01 2.04 16.25
N GLU A 400 34.68 2.06 16.36
CA GLU A 400 33.79 1.90 15.20
C GLU A 400 33.84 3.12 14.29
N ILE A 401 33.88 4.33 14.86
CA ILE A 401 34.02 5.58 14.09
C ILE A 401 35.40 5.63 13.42
N GLU A 402 36.47 5.22 14.10
CA GLU A 402 37.81 5.14 13.51
C GLU A 402 37.87 4.15 12.34
N ARG A 403 37.31 2.94 12.49
CA ARG A 403 37.21 1.98 11.39
C ARG A 403 36.40 2.52 10.20
N PHE A 404 35.36 3.30 10.48
CA PHE A 404 34.59 3.97 9.44
C PHE A 404 35.43 4.99 8.66
N VAL A 405 36.22 5.80 9.36
CA VAL A 405 37.12 6.77 8.72
C VAL A 405 38.20 6.06 7.91
N ASP A 406 38.84 5.03 8.47
CA ASP A 406 39.88 4.26 7.78
C ASP A 406 39.38 3.63 6.47
N TRP A 407 38.16 3.10 6.48
CA TRP A 407 37.48 2.61 5.28
C TRP A 407 37.34 3.71 4.21
N HIS A 408 36.93 4.90 4.63
CA HIS A 408 36.70 6.02 3.72
C HIS A 408 37.97 6.69 3.22
N VAL A 409 39.07 6.64 3.97
CA VAL A 409 40.37 7.13 3.47
C VAL A 409 40.74 6.39 2.18
N VAL A 410 40.68 5.05 2.20
CA VAL A 410 41.00 4.23 1.02
C VAL A 410 40.00 4.47 -0.12
N GLN A 411 38.71 4.48 0.19
CA GLN A 411 37.65 4.62 -0.81
C GLN A 411 37.69 5.99 -1.49
N ILE A 412 37.84 7.06 -0.71
CA ILE A 412 37.89 8.43 -1.24
C ILE A 412 39.17 8.66 -2.03
N ASP A 413 40.31 8.15 -1.59
CA ASP A 413 41.57 8.27 -2.34
C ASP A 413 41.43 7.64 -3.74
N ALA A 414 40.78 6.48 -3.86
CA ALA A 414 40.48 5.87 -5.16
C ALA A 414 39.57 6.78 -6.03
N VAL A 415 38.52 7.36 -5.46
CA VAL A 415 37.62 8.30 -6.16
C VAL A 415 38.39 9.53 -6.66
N PHE A 416 39.23 10.13 -5.83
CA PHE A 416 39.99 11.33 -6.20
C PHE A 416 41.10 11.03 -7.23
N ASN A 417 41.76 9.88 -7.15
CA ASN A 417 42.71 9.44 -8.19
C ASN A 417 42.02 9.30 -9.55
N ARG A 418 40.82 8.72 -9.58
CA ARG A 418 40.02 8.64 -10.81
C ARG A 418 39.62 10.03 -11.33
N LEU A 419 39.18 10.93 -10.46
CA LEU A 419 38.86 12.31 -10.82
C LEU A 419 40.07 13.08 -11.36
N ALA A 420 41.28 12.75 -10.91
CA ALA A 420 42.54 13.30 -11.41
C ALA A 420 42.96 12.72 -12.78
N GLY A 421 42.21 11.75 -13.32
CA GLY A 421 42.43 11.16 -14.64
C GLY A 421 43.15 9.82 -14.64
N ASP A 422 43.35 9.19 -13.48
CA ASP A 422 43.87 7.82 -13.40
C ASP A 422 42.79 6.81 -13.79
N GLY A 423 42.80 6.40 -15.06
CA GLY A 423 41.87 5.40 -15.60
C GLY A 423 42.12 3.97 -15.09
N SER A 424 43.21 3.72 -14.35
CA SER A 424 43.50 2.43 -13.72
C SER A 424 42.94 2.30 -12.31
N ALA A 425 42.48 3.41 -11.71
CA ALA A 425 41.84 3.40 -10.41
C ALA A 425 40.42 2.82 -10.51
N GLU A 426 40.26 1.61 -9.97
CA GLU A 426 38.95 1.00 -9.68
C GLU A 426 38.30 1.76 -8.52
N ALA A 427 37.54 2.80 -8.85
CA ALA A 427 36.79 3.60 -7.89
C ALA A 427 35.30 3.27 -8.01
N GLU A 428 34.71 2.94 -6.87
CA GLU A 428 33.30 2.63 -6.71
C GLU A 428 32.75 3.44 -5.53
N LEU A 429 31.46 3.73 -5.58
CA LEU A 429 30.73 4.35 -4.48
C LEU A 429 29.92 3.27 -3.75
N ASP A 430 29.73 3.45 -2.44
CA ASP A 430 28.78 2.62 -1.72
C ASP A 430 27.36 3.10 -2.08
N PRO A 431 26.33 2.24 -2.12
CA PRO A 431 24.96 2.64 -2.47
C PRO A 431 24.44 3.81 -1.62
N GLU A 432 24.80 3.85 -0.34
CA GLU A 432 24.38 4.88 0.62
C GLU A 432 25.04 6.24 0.37
N ASP A 433 26.11 6.31 -0.43
CA ASP A 433 26.78 7.57 -0.78
C ASP A 433 25.90 8.47 -1.66
N ASP A 434 24.99 7.89 -2.43
CA ASP A 434 24.11 8.66 -3.33
C ASP A 434 23.28 9.67 -2.52
N ALA A 435 22.72 9.26 -1.38
CA ALA A 435 21.96 10.14 -0.50
C ALA A 435 22.85 11.25 0.13
N LEU A 436 24.04 10.88 0.60
CA LEU A 436 24.96 11.84 1.25
C LEU A 436 25.51 12.87 0.26
N LEU A 437 25.85 12.45 -0.95
CA LEU A 437 26.31 13.33 -2.03
C LEU A 437 25.21 14.29 -2.48
N LEU A 438 23.97 13.80 -2.65
CA LEU A 438 22.83 14.66 -2.96
C LEU A 438 22.54 15.64 -1.82
N ARG A 439 22.76 15.24 -0.57
CA ARG A 439 22.61 16.14 0.59
C ARG A 439 23.69 17.22 0.58
N ALA A 440 24.92 16.87 0.28
CA ALA A 440 26.02 17.83 0.11
C ALA A 440 25.72 18.82 -1.02
N TRP A 441 25.14 18.35 -2.13
CA TRP A 441 24.66 19.23 -3.20
C TRP A 441 23.60 20.22 -2.70
N GLN A 442 22.55 19.74 -2.02
CA GLN A 442 21.48 20.60 -1.51
C GLN A 442 22.00 21.69 -0.57
N LEU A 443 22.94 21.33 0.31
CA LEU A 443 23.53 22.25 1.27
C LEU A 443 24.50 23.25 0.64
N ARG A 444 25.27 22.85 -0.39
CA ARG A 444 26.34 23.67 -0.97
C ARG A 444 25.97 24.39 -2.27
N VAL A 445 25.21 23.74 -3.15
CA VAL A 445 24.88 24.23 -4.49
C VAL A 445 23.43 24.72 -4.57
N GLY A 446 22.54 24.16 -3.77
CA GLY A 446 21.11 24.50 -3.72
C GLY A 446 20.22 23.37 -4.27
N PRO A 447 18.98 23.66 -4.69
CA PRO A 447 17.99 22.63 -4.98
C PRO A 447 18.44 21.67 -6.09
N LEU A 448 18.05 20.41 -5.97
CA LEU A 448 18.23 19.40 -7.02
C LEU A 448 17.48 19.84 -8.29
N ARG A 449 17.91 19.35 -9.45
CA ARG A 449 17.40 19.75 -10.76
C ARG A 449 16.76 18.57 -11.49
N GLY A 450 15.62 18.83 -12.12
CA GLY A 450 14.92 17.87 -12.97
C GLY A 450 15.59 17.67 -14.34
N ALA A 451 14.83 17.29 -15.36
CA ALA A 451 15.33 17.08 -16.74
C ALA A 451 15.79 18.35 -17.49
N GLY A 452 16.19 19.39 -16.75
CA GLY A 452 16.65 20.67 -17.27
C GLY A 452 17.40 21.47 -16.20
N LYS A 453 17.48 22.80 -16.37
CA LYS A 453 18.15 23.69 -15.39
C LYS A 453 17.26 24.11 -14.22
N ASN A 454 15.98 23.80 -14.28
CA ASN A 454 15.02 24.21 -13.25
C ASN A 454 15.14 23.31 -12.01
N PRO A 455 14.93 23.89 -10.81
CA PRO A 455 14.76 23.12 -9.59
C PRO A 455 13.69 22.04 -9.76
N LEU A 456 13.98 20.85 -9.25
CA LEU A 456 12.98 19.82 -9.04
C LEU A 456 11.99 20.36 -8.01
N LYS A 457 10.70 20.31 -8.35
CA LYS A 457 9.61 20.75 -7.47
C LYS A 457 8.53 19.68 -7.48
N LEU A 458 8.37 19.03 -6.34
CA LEU A 458 7.32 18.05 -6.11
C LEU A 458 6.13 18.76 -5.46
N ARG A 459 4.97 18.57 -6.05
CA ARG A 459 3.70 19.09 -5.53
C ARG A 459 3.04 18.07 -4.59
N HIS A 460 3.23 16.78 -4.83
CA HIS A 460 2.74 15.73 -3.95
C HIS A 460 3.79 14.63 -3.81
N LEU A 461 4.06 14.23 -2.57
CA LEU A 461 4.96 13.12 -2.26
C LEU A 461 4.21 12.09 -1.43
N VAL A 462 4.19 10.86 -1.91
CA VAL A 462 3.79 9.71 -1.11
C VAL A 462 5.03 8.88 -0.84
N VAL A 463 5.28 8.57 0.42
CA VAL A 463 6.33 7.62 0.82
C VAL A 463 5.64 6.47 1.53
N ASP A 464 5.70 5.29 0.93
CA ASP A 464 5.20 4.06 1.53
C ASP A 464 6.34 3.29 2.20
N GLU A 465 6.00 2.54 3.25
CA GLU A 465 6.97 1.87 4.12
C GLU A 465 8.08 2.82 4.62
N VAL A 466 7.73 4.05 4.98
CA VAL A 466 8.69 5.13 5.34
C VAL A 466 9.67 4.73 6.45
N GLN A 467 9.31 3.73 7.24
CA GLN A 467 10.12 3.20 8.30
C GLN A 467 11.40 2.50 7.78
N ASP A 468 11.42 2.06 6.51
CA ASP A 468 12.62 1.51 5.87
C ASP A 468 13.62 2.59 5.41
N PHE A 469 13.22 3.86 5.44
CA PHE A 469 14.05 4.96 4.96
C PHE A 469 14.88 5.57 6.09
N ALA A 470 16.11 5.92 5.77
CA ALA A 470 16.94 6.75 6.64
C ALA A 470 16.42 8.20 6.65
N PRO A 471 16.53 8.93 7.78
CA PRO A 471 16.06 10.32 7.83
C PRO A 471 16.69 11.26 6.80
N VAL A 472 17.94 11.00 6.39
CA VAL A 472 18.59 11.77 5.32
C VAL A 472 17.88 11.59 3.97
N GLU A 473 17.40 10.38 3.68
CA GLU A 473 16.73 10.05 2.41
C GLU A 473 15.40 10.79 2.29
N ILE A 474 14.60 10.77 3.36
CA ILE A 474 13.35 11.54 3.41
C ILE A 474 13.64 13.04 3.38
N ARG A 475 14.68 13.51 4.07
CA ARG A 475 15.05 14.94 4.04
C ARG A 475 15.36 15.43 2.62
N LEU A 476 16.07 14.63 1.82
CA LEU A 476 16.35 14.95 0.42
C LEU A 476 15.08 15.17 -0.38
N LEU A 477 14.10 14.28 -0.21
CA LEU A 477 12.81 14.32 -0.90
C LEU A 477 12.00 15.55 -0.48
N LEU A 478 11.95 15.84 0.83
CA LEU A 478 11.25 17.00 1.38
C LEU A 478 11.82 18.32 0.84
N ASP A 479 13.15 18.43 0.73
CA ASP A 479 13.81 19.62 0.18
C ASP A 479 13.62 19.76 -1.36
N CYS A 480 12.96 18.79 -2.01
CA CYS A 480 12.52 18.88 -3.40
C CYS A 480 11.06 19.31 -3.54
N MET A 481 10.35 19.58 -2.45
CA MET A 481 8.92 19.91 -2.46
C MET A 481 8.66 21.42 -2.60
N ASP A 482 7.51 21.78 -3.15
CA ASP A 482 7.05 23.18 -3.18
C ASP A 482 6.33 23.60 -1.89
N ASP A 483 6.09 24.90 -1.72
CA ASP A 483 5.46 25.46 -0.50
C ASP A 483 3.97 25.07 -0.35
N GLU A 484 3.32 24.63 -1.43
CA GLU A 484 1.91 24.19 -1.43
C GLU A 484 1.79 22.67 -1.43
N ALA A 485 2.90 21.95 -1.20
CA ALA A 485 2.95 20.53 -1.44
C ALA A 485 2.23 19.73 -0.35
N ALA A 486 1.69 18.57 -0.74
CA ALA A 486 1.13 17.62 0.21
C ALA A 486 2.02 16.38 0.34
N ILE A 487 2.16 15.88 1.57
CA ILE A 487 2.98 14.72 1.89
C ILE A 487 2.12 13.68 2.55
N THR A 488 2.22 12.43 2.09
CA THR A 488 1.62 11.27 2.73
C THR A 488 2.71 10.28 3.08
N LEU A 489 2.99 10.10 4.37
CA LEU A 489 3.94 9.11 4.86
C LEU A 489 3.15 7.93 5.41
N ALA A 490 3.27 6.76 4.80
CA ALA A 490 2.65 5.53 5.25
C ALA A 490 3.72 4.60 5.82
N GLY A 491 3.46 4.01 7.00
CA GLY A 491 4.42 3.08 7.59
C GLY A 491 3.95 2.38 8.85
N ASP A 492 4.73 1.38 9.25
CA ASP A 492 4.51 0.55 10.45
C ASP A 492 5.82 0.36 11.22
N THR A 493 5.89 0.86 12.45
CA THR A 493 7.11 0.78 13.27
C THR A 493 7.43 -0.65 13.73
N GLN A 494 6.45 -1.56 13.67
CA GLN A 494 6.66 -2.95 14.07
C GLN A 494 7.32 -3.80 12.96
N GLN A 495 7.21 -3.40 11.69
CA GLN A 495 7.73 -4.14 10.53
C GLN A 495 9.20 -3.83 10.15
N HIS A 496 10.00 -3.25 11.04
CA HIS A 496 11.42 -3.01 10.80
C HIS A 496 12.26 -4.30 10.84
N VAL A 497 12.58 -4.90 9.70
CA VAL A 497 13.48 -6.08 9.68
C VAL A 497 14.93 -5.68 9.92
N VAL A 498 15.32 -4.47 9.51
CA VAL A 498 16.72 -4.01 9.52
C VAL A 498 16.91 -2.90 10.56
N ALA A 499 17.60 -3.21 11.66
CA ALA A 499 17.92 -2.27 12.74
C ALA A 499 18.99 -1.20 12.39
N GLN A 500 19.27 -0.99 11.10
CA GLN A 500 20.43 -0.20 10.65
C GLN A 500 20.13 1.29 10.45
N SER A 501 18.88 1.68 10.21
CA SER A 501 18.47 3.04 9.82
C SER A 501 18.10 3.99 10.98
N GLY A 502 18.24 3.57 12.24
CA GLY A 502 18.14 4.48 13.39
C GLY A 502 16.73 5.03 13.69
N PHE A 503 15.67 4.44 13.12
CA PHE A 503 14.30 4.79 13.45
C PHE A 503 13.93 4.22 14.84
N THR A 504 13.65 5.11 15.80
CA THR A 504 13.31 4.72 17.18
C THR A 504 11.90 5.15 17.59
N SER A 505 11.37 6.20 16.98
CA SER A 505 9.98 6.64 17.11
C SER A 505 9.65 7.63 16.02
N TRP A 506 8.37 7.72 15.65
CA TRP A 506 7.87 8.76 14.75
C TRP A 506 8.19 10.17 15.23
N ALA A 507 8.06 10.46 16.51
CA ALA A 507 8.37 11.78 17.06
C ALA A 507 9.84 12.15 16.89
N ASN A 508 10.76 11.20 17.13
CA ASN A 508 12.19 11.42 16.86
C ASN A 508 12.45 11.58 15.36
N PHE A 509 11.86 10.71 14.54
CA PHE A 509 11.97 10.76 13.09
C PHE A 509 11.55 12.13 12.54
N PHE A 510 10.34 12.61 12.86
CA PHE A 510 9.84 13.92 12.40
C PHE A 510 10.72 15.08 12.84
N ARG A 511 11.24 15.03 14.06
CA ARG A 511 12.22 16.02 14.51
C ARG A 511 13.50 16.00 13.65
N LEU A 512 13.99 14.83 13.27
CA LEU A 512 15.20 14.69 12.46
C LEU A 512 15.01 15.15 11.00
N VAL A 513 13.86 14.86 10.39
CA VAL A 513 13.53 15.36 9.04
C VAL A 513 13.10 16.83 9.03
N GLY A 514 12.84 17.43 10.18
CA GLY A 514 12.46 18.83 10.31
C GLY A 514 10.98 19.09 10.01
N ILE A 515 10.11 18.13 10.31
CA ILE A 515 8.66 18.25 10.18
C ILE A 515 8.06 18.56 11.56
N PRO A 516 7.61 19.80 11.83
CA PRO A 516 6.98 20.15 13.11
C PRO A 516 5.48 19.80 13.13
N GLY A 517 5.01 19.22 14.25
CA GLY A 517 3.58 19.23 14.63
C GLY A 517 2.61 18.48 13.71
N THR A 518 2.95 17.24 13.32
CA THR A 518 2.13 16.44 12.39
C THR A 518 0.98 15.71 13.10
N GLU A 519 -0.21 15.71 12.47
CA GLU A 519 -1.31 14.81 12.82
C GLU A 519 -0.92 13.38 12.41
N ILE A 520 -0.71 12.49 13.39
CA ILE A 520 -0.44 11.07 13.17
C ILE A 520 -1.78 10.35 13.27
N GLU A 521 -2.25 9.87 12.13
CA GLU A 521 -3.49 9.10 12.05
C GLU A 521 -3.16 7.60 12.08
N THR A 522 -3.81 6.87 12.97
CA THR A 522 -3.50 5.46 13.23
C THR A 522 -4.66 4.56 12.81
N LEU A 523 -4.43 3.74 11.80
CA LEU A 523 -5.31 2.64 11.40
C LEU A 523 -5.11 1.46 12.35
N ARG A 524 -6.07 1.28 13.27
CA ARG A 524 -6.02 0.25 14.32
C ARG A 524 -6.58 -1.10 13.88
N VAL A 525 -7.31 -1.13 12.78
CA VAL A 525 -8.02 -2.31 12.30
C VAL A 525 -7.26 -2.96 11.14
N ALA A 526 -6.95 -4.25 11.28
CA ALA A 526 -6.36 -5.10 10.25
C ALA A 526 -7.47 -5.82 9.47
N TYR A 527 -7.89 -5.24 8.35
CA TYR A 527 -9.02 -5.75 7.57
C TYR A 527 -8.67 -6.95 6.65
N ARG A 528 -7.38 -7.13 6.34
CA ARG A 528 -6.94 -8.10 5.32
C ARG A 528 -6.65 -9.49 5.86
N SER A 529 -6.08 -9.59 7.04
CA SER A 529 -5.72 -10.87 7.65
C SER A 529 -6.82 -11.35 8.61
N SER A 530 -6.90 -12.65 8.87
CA SER A 530 -7.80 -13.16 9.91
C SER A 530 -7.29 -12.82 11.31
N ARG A 531 -8.18 -12.78 12.30
CA ARG A 531 -7.86 -12.58 13.71
C ARG A 531 -6.78 -13.55 14.20
N GLN A 532 -6.87 -14.82 13.79
CA GLN A 532 -5.88 -15.86 14.12
C GLN A 532 -4.48 -15.50 13.64
N ILE A 533 -4.36 -15.00 12.40
CA ILE A 533 -3.07 -14.58 11.83
C ILE A 533 -2.55 -13.31 12.53
N VAL A 534 -3.44 -12.37 12.82
CA VAL A 534 -3.09 -11.10 13.50
C VAL A 534 -2.61 -11.35 14.92
N GLU A 535 -3.33 -12.16 15.70
CA GLU A 535 -2.95 -12.54 17.06
C GLU A 535 -1.62 -13.31 17.07
N PHE A 536 -1.47 -14.30 16.18
CA PHE A 536 -0.23 -15.06 16.04
C PHE A 536 0.95 -14.16 15.68
N SER A 537 0.81 -13.35 14.62
CA SER A 537 1.90 -12.49 14.15
C SER A 537 2.29 -11.41 15.17
N THR A 538 1.33 -10.85 15.91
CA THR A 538 1.62 -9.89 16.98
C THR A 538 2.36 -10.57 18.13
N GLY A 539 1.92 -11.77 18.55
CA GLY A 539 2.57 -12.50 19.62
C GLY A 539 4.03 -12.86 19.34
N LEU A 540 4.42 -13.02 18.06
CA LEU A 540 5.83 -13.25 17.69
C LEU A 540 6.76 -12.12 18.15
N LEU A 541 6.27 -10.88 18.24
CA LEU A 541 7.07 -9.73 18.67
C LEU A 541 7.41 -9.76 20.16
N GLY A 542 6.57 -10.38 21.01
CA GLY A 542 6.79 -10.45 22.45
C GLY A 542 7.00 -9.07 23.09
N GLU A 543 8.09 -8.91 23.86
CA GLU A 543 8.44 -7.63 24.51
C GLU A 543 8.83 -6.51 23.53
N PHE A 544 9.04 -6.81 22.25
CA PHE A 544 9.34 -5.81 21.22
C PHE A 544 8.09 -5.19 20.59
N GLN A 545 6.91 -5.51 21.09
CA GLN A 545 5.67 -4.87 20.68
C GLN A 545 5.65 -3.41 21.18
N GLU A 546 5.53 -2.46 20.24
CA GLU A 546 5.54 -1.02 20.55
C GLU A 546 4.15 -0.45 20.87
N GLU A 547 3.08 -1.20 20.59
CA GLU A 547 1.68 -0.79 20.81
C GLU A 547 0.98 -1.68 21.85
N GLU A 548 0.04 -1.11 22.61
CA GLU A 548 -0.76 -1.87 23.57
C GLU A 548 -1.80 -2.75 22.85
N GLY A 549 -1.50 -4.05 22.73
CA GLY A 549 -2.43 -5.06 22.21
C GLY A 549 -2.39 -5.26 20.69
N PRO A 550 -2.87 -6.42 20.18
CA PRO A 550 -2.95 -6.67 18.75
C PRO A 550 -3.97 -5.75 18.08
N PRO A 551 -3.78 -5.40 16.79
CA PRO A 551 -4.75 -4.62 16.05
C PRO A 551 -6.08 -5.38 15.96
N GLU A 552 -7.19 -4.65 15.89
CA GLU A 552 -8.50 -5.27 15.78
C GLU A 552 -8.64 -5.95 14.42
N ALA A 553 -9.04 -7.23 14.41
CA ALA A 553 -9.22 -7.99 13.18
C ALA A 553 -10.66 -8.53 13.14
N PRO A 554 -11.56 -7.90 12.36
CA PRO A 554 -12.98 -8.25 12.37
C PRO A 554 -13.26 -9.58 11.67
N ARG A 555 -12.30 -10.12 10.91
CA ARG A 555 -12.45 -11.35 10.12
C ARG A 555 -11.92 -12.56 10.88
N GLU A 556 -12.77 -13.54 11.14
CA GLU A 556 -12.35 -14.86 11.60
C GLU A 556 -11.77 -15.68 10.43
N GLY A 557 -10.87 -16.61 10.72
CA GLY A 557 -10.29 -17.55 9.76
C GLY A 557 -9.78 -18.82 10.43
N PRO A 558 -9.16 -19.73 9.67
CA PRO A 558 -8.59 -20.96 10.24
C PRO A 558 -7.46 -20.62 11.23
N PRO A 559 -7.20 -21.51 12.21
CA PRO A 559 -6.05 -21.38 13.09
C PRO A 559 -4.74 -21.40 12.31
N VAL A 560 -3.70 -20.79 12.87
CA VAL A 560 -2.33 -20.94 12.34
C VAL A 560 -1.84 -22.35 12.71
N GLU A 561 -1.48 -23.14 11.70
CA GLU A 561 -1.11 -24.54 11.88
C GLU A 561 0.41 -24.75 11.77
N LEU A 562 0.96 -25.59 12.64
CA LEU A 562 2.35 -26.01 12.61
C LEU A 562 2.45 -27.51 12.27
N PHE A 563 3.10 -27.82 11.15
CA PHE A 563 3.37 -29.18 10.69
C PHE A 563 4.84 -29.54 10.93
N ARG A 564 5.10 -30.74 11.45
CA ARG A 564 6.44 -31.22 11.78
C ARG A 564 6.81 -32.40 10.90
N PHE A 565 7.98 -32.35 10.29
CA PHE A 565 8.50 -33.39 9.39
C PHE A 565 9.88 -33.85 9.85
N ALA A 566 10.23 -35.10 9.54
CA ALA A 566 11.57 -35.62 9.83
C ALA A 566 12.58 -35.19 8.77
N GLU A 567 12.16 -35.16 7.50
CA GLU A 567 13.00 -34.79 6.37
C GLU A 567 12.31 -33.77 5.46
N ARG A 568 13.10 -32.93 4.78
CA ARG A 568 12.58 -31.93 3.85
C ARG A 568 11.80 -32.55 2.69
N GLY A 569 12.19 -33.75 2.24
CA GLY A 569 11.48 -34.46 1.17
C GLY A 569 10.03 -34.78 1.53
N ASP A 570 9.76 -35.18 2.77
CA ASP A 570 8.41 -35.44 3.27
C ASP A 570 7.58 -34.15 3.29
N CYS A 571 8.19 -33.05 3.75
CA CYS A 571 7.56 -31.73 3.75
C CYS A 571 7.20 -31.29 2.32
N VAL A 572 8.12 -31.43 1.36
CA VAL A 572 7.87 -31.11 -0.06
C VAL A 572 6.73 -31.97 -0.63
N GLY A 573 6.70 -33.27 -0.34
CA GLY A 573 5.63 -34.16 -0.79
C GLY A 573 4.27 -33.73 -0.24
N PHE A 574 4.19 -33.46 1.07
CA PHE A 574 2.99 -32.95 1.72
C PHE A 574 2.51 -31.61 1.12
N LEU A 575 3.43 -30.66 0.92
CA LEU A 575 3.11 -29.37 0.32
C LEU A 575 2.65 -29.54 -1.13
N ALA A 576 3.27 -30.42 -1.90
CA ALA A 576 2.87 -30.67 -3.29
C ALA A 576 1.41 -31.16 -3.39
N ASP A 577 1.03 -32.12 -2.54
CA ASP A 577 -0.35 -32.63 -2.49
C ASP A 577 -1.35 -31.53 -2.11
N ALA A 578 -1.01 -30.72 -1.09
CA ALA A 578 -1.86 -29.61 -0.64
C ALA A 578 -2.00 -28.52 -1.72
N LEU A 579 -0.92 -28.17 -2.41
CA LEU A 579 -0.90 -27.14 -3.46
C LEU A 579 -1.63 -27.61 -4.72
N HIS A 580 -1.54 -28.89 -5.10
CA HIS A 580 -2.34 -29.44 -6.18
C HIS A 580 -3.83 -29.34 -5.87
N ALA A 581 -4.25 -29.78 -4.68
CA ALA A 581 -5.64 -29.68 -4.25
C ALA A 581 -6.15 -28.22 -4.23
N LEU A 582 -5.32 -27.29 -3.73
CA LEU A 582 -5.66 -25.87 -3.73
C LEU A 582 -5.73 -25.31 -5.15
N THR A 583 -4.83 -25.68 -6.05
CA THR A 583 -4.83 -25.16 -7.42
C THR A 583 -6.05 -25.66 -8.21
N GLU A 584 -6.53 -26.87 -7.91
CA GLU A 584 -7.77 -27.41 -8.49
C GLU A 584 -9.02 -26.69 -7.98
N SER A 585 -9.12 -26.46 -6.66
CA SER A 585 -10.26 -25.78 -6.05
C SER A 585 -10.24 -24.27 -6.33
N GLU A 586 -9.05 -23.67 -6.31
CA GLU A 586 -8.79 -22.24 -6.40
C GLU A 586 -7.67 -21.89 -7.39
N PRO A 587 -7.90 -22.00 -8.72
CA PRO A 587 -6.86 -21.76 -9.75
C PRO A 587 -6.33 -20.33 -9.83
N LEU A 588 -6.90 -19.41 -9.04
CA LEU A 588 -6.51 -18.01 -8.96
C LEU A 588 -5.88 -17.64 -7.61
N ALA A 589 -5.57 -18.63 -6.76
CA ALA A 589 -4.81 -18.44 -5.53
C ALA A 589 -3.40 -17.93 -5.80
N SER A 590 -3.01 -16.93 -5.01
CA SER A 590 -1.63 -16.49 -4.84
C SER A 590 -1.08 -17.15 -3.58
N VAL A 591 -0.08 -18.01 -3.75
CA VAL A 591 0.52 -18.76 -2.64
C VAL A 591 2.00 -18.40 -2.53
N ALA A 592 2.45 -18.01 -1.34
CA ALA A 592 3.87 -17.81 -1.07
C ALA A 592 4.42 -18.92 -0.17
N ILE A 593 5.51 -19.52 -0.61
CA ILE A 593 6.33 -20.43 0.19
C ILE A 593 7.57 -19.63 0.61
N LEU A 594 7.57 -19.23 1.88
CA LEU A 594 8.54 -18.30 2.42
C LEU A 594 9.64 -19.05 3.17
N THR A 595 10.87 -18.80 2.75
CA THR A 595 12.06 -19.51 3.19
C THR A 595 13.06 -18.57 3.90
N PRO A 596 13.95 -19.08 4.77
CA PRO A 596 14.93 -18.24 5.48
C PRO A 596 16.14 -17.85 4.65
N SER A 597 16.46 -18.58 3.57
CA SER A 597 17.67 -18.33 2.79
C SER A 597 17.54 -18.89 1.38
N ARG A 598 18.31 -18.31 0.45
CA ARG A 598 18.36 -18.71 -0.96
C ARG A 598 18.64 -20.19 -1.18
N ALA A 599 19.51 -20.78 -0.38
CA ALA A 599 19.83 -22.21 -0.46
C ALA A 599 18.61 -23.09 -0.13
N ILE A 600 17.79 -22.65 0.83
CA ILE A 600 16.55 -23.35 1.20
C ILE A 600 15.47 -23.08 0.15
N SER A 601 15.37 -21.86 -0.38
CA SER A 601 14.45 -21.53 -1.49
C SER A 601 14.69 -22.43 -2.70
N ALA A 602 15.96 -22.59 -3.10
CA ALA A 602 16.33 -23.48 -4.21
C ALA A 602 15.91 -24.93 -3.94
N ALA A 603 16.16 -25.44 -2.72
CA ALA A 603 15.80 -26.81 -2.38
C ALA A 603 14.29 -27.08 -2.42
N TYR A 604 13.47 -26.15 -1.91
CA TYR A 604 12.02 -26.26 -1.97
C TYR A 604 11.49 -26.11 -3.39
N TYR A 605 12.02 -25.16 -4.16
CA TYR A 605 11.63 -24.97 -5.56
C TYR A 605 11.93 -26.20 -6.40
N GLU A 606 13.15 -26.75 -6.36
CA GLU A 606 13.51 -27.96 -7.10
C GLU A 606 12.64 -29.17 -6.71
N GLY A 607 12.30 -29.28 -5.43
CA GLY A 607 11.43 -30.33 -4.93
C GLY A 607 10.00 -30.23 -5.48
N LEU A 608 9.43 -29.02 -5.46
CA LEU A 608 8.07 -28.75 -5.96
C LEU A 608 7.98 -28.77 -7.48
N GLU A 609 9.04 -28.36 -8.19
CA GLU A 609 9.12 -28.41 -9.64
C GLU A 609 9.01 -29.84 -10.15
N ARG A 610 9.66 -30.80 -9.46
CA ARG A 610 9.56 -32.24 -9.76
C ARG A 610 8.17 -32.82 -9.54
N SER A 611 7.31 -32.12 -8.80
CA SER A 611 5.92 -32.52 -8.53
C SER A 611 4.93 -31.85 -9.49
N ASP A 612 5.39 -31.17 -10.55
CA ASP A 612 4.58 -30.54 -11.60
C ASP A 612 3.55 -29.51 -11.07
N ILE A 613 3.92 -28.73 -10.05
CA ILE A 613 3.03 -27.70 -9.49
C ILE A 613 2.71 -26.62 -10.53
N PRO A 614 1.42 -26.34 -10.82
CA PRO A 614 1.07 -25.37 -11.84
C PRO A 614 1.49 -23.95 -11.46
N ARG A 615 2.08 -23.22 -12.42
CA ARG A 615 2.50 -21.82 -12.25
C ARG A 615 3.44 -21.61 -11.05
N LEU A 616 4.29 -22.60 -10.75
CA LEU A 616 5.37 -22.50 -9.79
C LEU A 616 6.45 -21.54 -10.30
N ARG A 617 6.93 -20.65 -9.42
CA ARG A 617 7.99 -19.69 -9.73
C ARG A 617 8.96 -19.62 -8.55
N TRP A 618 10.26 -19.57 -8.87
CA TRP A 618 11.27 -19.15 -7.91
C TRP A 618 11.54 -17.67 -8.11
N ILE A 619 11.34 -16.89 -7.06
CA ILE A 619 11.60 -15.46 -7.12
C ILE A 619 13.10 -15.21 -6.98
N GLN A 620 13.62 -14.44 -7.92
CA GLN A 620 14.99 -13.95 -7.92
C GLN A 620 14.96 -12.44 -8.10
N ASP A 621 15.84 -11.73 -7.40
CA ASP A 621 16.00 -10.26 -7.54
C ASP A 621 14.70 -9.45 -7.37
N HIS A 622 13.79 -9.94 -6.52
CA HIS A 622 12.46 -9.35 -6.26
C HIS A 622 11.52 -9.28 -7.48
N ASP A 623 11.70 -10.15 -8.48
CA ASP A 623 10.83 -10.21 -9.67
C ASP A 623 9.56 -11.03 -9.42
N PHE A 624 8.54 -10.38 -8.84
CA PHE A 624 7.23 -10.97 -8.57
C PHE A 624 6.25 -10.75 -9.73
N SER A 625 5.47 -11.78 -10.05
CA SER A 625 4.54 -11.74 -11.19
C SER A 625 3.16 -11.13 -10.88
N PHE A 626 2.85 -10.94 -9.58
CA PHE A 626 1.54 -10.52 -9.04
C PHE A 626 0.34 -11.32 -9.60
N SER A 627 0.61 -12.52 -10.10
CA SER A 627 -0.35 -13.34 -10.81
C SER A 627 -0.53 -14.67 -10.09
N ALA A 628 -1.76 -15.20 -10.13
CA ALA A 628 -2.08 -16.47 -9.50
C ALA A 628 -1.06 -17.58 -9.82
N GLY A 629 -0.65 -18.31 -8.78
CA GLY A 629 0.40 -19.31 -8.82
C GLY A 629 1.07 -19.50 -7.45
N VAL A 630 2.12 -20.31 -7.45
CA VAL A 630 2.92 -20.61 -6.27
C VAL A 630 4.28 -19.95 -6.43
N GLU A 631 4.66 -19.10 -5.49
CA GLU A 631 5.90 -18.34 -5.51
C GLU A 631 6.78 -18.77 -4.33
N VAL A 632 7.98 -19.27 -4.62
CA VAL A 632 8.98 -19.61 -3.60
C VAL A 632 9.94 -18.43 -3.47
N ALA A 633 10.07 -17.88 -2.27
CA ALA A 633 10.88 -16.68 -2.02
C ALA A 633 11.47 -16.68 -0.61
N GLU A 634 12.52 -15.89 -0.40
CA GLU A 634 13.03 -15.54 0.92
C GLU A 634 12.09 -14.55 1.61
N ILE A 635 11.92 -14.67 2.94
CA ILE A 635 11.02 -13.80 3.71
C ILE A 635 11.34 -12.31 3.53
N GLU A 636 12.62 -11.96 3.40
CA GLU A 636 13.05 -10.57 3.23
C GLU A 636 12.57 -9.96 1.89
N GLN A 637 12.33 -10.79 0.88
CA GLN A 637 11.94 -10.31 -0.45
C GLN A 637 10.44 -9.97 -0.56
N VAL A 638 9.62 -10.52 0.32
CA VAL A 638 8.15 -10.38 0.27
C VAL A 638 7.60 -9.22 1.08
N LYS A 639 8.48 -8.38 1.62
CA LYS A 639 8.05 -7.19 2.37
C LYS A 639 7.24 -6.24 1.48
N GLY A 640 6.12 -5.76 2.02
CA GLY A 640 5.16 -4.93 1.29
C GLY A 640 4.22 -5.71 0.37
N LEU A 641 4.37 -7.04 0.28
CA LEU A 641 3.48 -7.90 -0.52
C LEU A 641 2.43 -8.61 0.33
N GLU A 642 1.43 -9.19 -0.34
CA GLU A 642 0.36 -9.95 0.30
C GLU A 642 0.01 -11.16 -0.57
N PHE A 643 -0.29 -12.27 0.09
CA PHE A 643 -0.64 -13.55 -0.53
C PHE A 643 -1.90 -14.11 0.11
N ASP A 644 -2.70 -14.83 -0.67
CA ASP A 644 -3.89 -15.50 -0.16
C ASP A 644 -3.51 -16.54 0.90
N TYR A 645 -2.45 -17.30 0.59
CA TYR A 645 -1.92 -18.36 1.42
C TYR A 645 -0.42 -18.18 1.59
N VAL A 646 0.05 -18.33 2.82
CA VAL A 646 1.49 -18.30 3.12
C VAL A 646 1.87 -19.58 3.84
N VAL A 647 2.98 -20.17 3.42
CA VAL A 647 3.63 -21.27 4.10
C VAL A 647 5.03 -20.81 4.51
N LEU A 648 5.27 -20.62 5.81
CA LEU A 648 6.62 -20.41 6.35
C LEU A 648 7.28 -21.77 6.56
N VAL A 649 8.37 -22.04 5.85
CA VAL A 649 9.07 -23.32 5.95
C VAL A 649 10.31 -23.26 6.83
N ASP A 650 10.72 -24.43 7.35
CA ASP A 650 11.88 -24.59 8.22
C ASP A 650 11.89 -23.62 9.42
N VAL A 651 10.74 -23.45 10.10
CA VAL A 651 10.58 -22.59 11.28
C VAL A 651 11.17 -23.24 12.54
N ASP A 652 12.46 -23.52 12.46
CA ASP A 652 13.24 -24.25 13.45
C ASP A 652 14.02 -23.30 14.37
N ALA A 653 14.29 -23.73 15.61
CA ALA A 653 15.02 -22.93 16.60
C ALA A 653 16.44 -22.51 16.14
N ALA A 654 17.07 -23.29 15.26
CA ALA A 654 18.40 -22.99 14.72
C ALA A 654 18.37 -21.83 13.70
N LEU A 655 17.29 -21.72 12.92
CA LEU A 655 17.13 -20.70 11.88
C LEU A 655 16.45 -19.45 12.43
N TYR A 656 15.56 -19.62 13.41
CA TYR A 656 14.85 -18.54 14.08
C TYR A 656 15.06 -18.61 15.61
N PRO A 657 16.24 -18.23 16.10
CA PRO A 657 16.50 -18.15 17.54
C PRO A 657 15.72 -16.98 18.17
N ASP A 658 15.54 -16.98 19.50
CA ASP A 658 14.87 -15.89 20.21
C ASP A 658 15.72 -14.62 20.23
N THR A 659 15.65 -13.87 19.12
CA THR A 659 16.35 -12.62 18.88
C THR A 659 15.39 -11.63 18.26
N ALA A 660 15.61 -10.33 18.49
CA ALA A 660 14.76 -9.28 17.92
C ALA A 660 14.66 -9.38 16.38
N GLN A 661 15.76 -9.71 15.70
CA GLN A 661 15.79 -9.86 14.25
C GLN A 661 14.92 -11.03 13.78
N ALA A 662 15.07 -12.22 14.36
CA ALA A 662 14.29 -13.39 13.98
C ALA A 662 12.79 -13.23 14.26
N ARG A 663 12.43 -12.60 15.39
CA ARG A 663 11.04 -12.24 15.72
C ARG A 663 10.41 -11.35 14.66
N ARG A 664 11.11 -10.27 14.28
CA ARG A 664 10.63 -9.33 13.25
C ARG A 664 10.57 -9.98 11.86
N LEU A 665 11.52 -10.87 11.53
CA LEU A 665 11.51 -11.61 10.27
C LEU A 665 10.27 -12.53 10.18
N LEU A 666 10.01 -13.35 11.20
CA LEU A 666 8.81 -14.20 11.23
C LEU A 666 7.52 -13.37 11.25
N HIS A 667 7.49 -12.25 11.98
CA HIS A 667 6.37 -11.32 11.96
C HIS A 667 6.09 -10.79 10.54
N VAL A 668 7.12 -10.35 9.82
CA VAL A 668 6.97 -9.90 8.42
C VAL A 668 6.44 -11.02 7.53
N GLY A 669 6.98 -12.24 7.64
CA GLY A 669 6.49 -13.39 6.88
C GLY A 669 5.04 -13.74 7.19
N ALA A 670 4.67 -13.82 8.46
CA ALA A 670 3.32 -14.16 8.91
C ALA A 670 2.28 -13.12 8.46
N THR A 671 2.64 -11.83 8.52
CA THR A 671 1.75 -10.73 8.13
C THR A 671 1.51 -10.61 6.62
N ARG A 672 2.21 -11.39 5.78
CA ARG A 672 1.89 -11.43 4.34
C ARG A 672 0.66 -12.29 4.04
N ALA A 673 0.19 -13.08 5.01
CA ALA A 673 -0.91 -14.01 4.85
C ALA A 673 -2.27 -13.30 4.98
N ILE A 674 -3.09 -13.42 3.94
CA ILE A 674 -4.48 -12.96 3.96
C ILE A 674 -5.33 -14.05 4.61
N HIS A 675 -5.55 -15.21 3.97
CA HIS A 675 -6.58 -16.18 4.39
C HIS A 675 -6.08 -17.23 5.38
N GLN A 676 -4.91 -17.81 5.14
CA GLN A 676 -4.39 -18.91 5.96
C GLN A 676 -2.87 -18.87 6.00
N LEU A 677 -2.33 -19.19 7.17
CA LEU A 677 -0.91 -19.26 7.44
C LEU A 677 -0.57 -20.66 7.95
N TRP A 678 0.32 -21.35 7.25
CA TRP A 678 0.91 -22.61 7.68
C TRP A 678 2.38 -22.42 8.01
N LEU A 679 2.84 -23.16 9.01
CA LEU A 679 4.23 -23.23 9.42
C LEU A 679 4.69 -24.68 9.26
N THR A 680 5.91 -24.88 8.78
CA THR A 680 6.53 -26.21 8.80
C THR A 680 7.84 -26.18 9.56
N SER A 681 8.18 -27.26 10.25
CA SER A 681 9.42 -27.42 10.99
C SER A 681 10.02 -28.80 10.69
N LEU A 682 11.34 -28.84 10.45
CA LEU A 682 12.08 -30.08 10.20
C LEU A 682 12.81 -30.58 11.46
N ALA A 683 12.92 -29.73 12.47
CA ALA A 683 13.65 -30.01 13.70
C ALA A 683 12.82 -29.57 14.92
N THR A 684 13.51 -29.18 16.00
CA THR A 684 12.85 -28.52 17.14
C THR A 684 12.28 -27.19 16.66
N PRO A 685 10.95 -26.96 16.78
CA PRO A 685 10.34 -25.69 16.39
C PRO A 685 10.98 -24.51 17.10
N SER A 686 10.93 -23.35 16.46
CA SER A 686 11.40 -22.11 17.09
C SER A 686 10.63 -21.84 18.40
N PRO A 687 11.33 -21.44 19.48
CA PRO A 687 10.67 -21.05 20.73
C PRO A 687 9.73 -19.87 20.55
N LEU A 688 9.89 -19.09 19.47
CA LEU A 688 9.03 -17.99 19.09
C LEU A 688 7.61 -18.45 18.72
N VAL A 689 7.48 -19.66 18.17
CA VAL A 689 6.20 -20.25 17.77
C VAL A 689 5.54 -20.94 18.96
N ASP A 690 6.31 -21.70 19.74
CA ASP A 690 5.79 -22.47 20.89
C ASP A 690 5.15 -21.59 21.98
N GLY A 691 5.58 -20.33 22.13
CA GLY A 691 5.03 -19.39 23.11
C GLY A 691 3.74 -18.68 22.69
N VAL A 692 3.39 -18.73 21.41
CA VAL A 692 2.29 -17.94 20.81
C VAL A 692 1.23 -18.83 20.19
N TRP A 693 1.62 -20.03 19.75
CA TRP A 693 0.74 -21.02 19.17
C TRP A 693 -0.16 -21.63 20.27
N GLN A 694 -1.44 -21.27 20.25
CA GLN A 694 -2.48 -21.97 21.00
C GLN A 694 -3.08 -23.01 20.06
N GLY A 695 -2.62 -24.25 20.19
CA GLY A 695 -3.06 -25.39 19.40
C GLY A 695 -4.52 -25.78 19.61
#